data_AF-A0A819B742-F1
#
_entry.id   AF-A0A819B742-F1
#
_cell.length_a   1.000
_cell.length_b   1.000
_cell.length_c   1.000
_cell.angle_alpha   90.00
_cell.angle_beta   90.00
_cell.angle_gamma   90.00
#
_symmetry.space_group_name_H-M   'P 1'
#
loop_
_entity.id
_entity.type
_entity.pdbx_description
1 polymer ?
#
loop_
_entity_poly.entity_id
_entity_poly.type
_entity_poly.pdbx_seq_one_letter_code
_entity_poly.pdbx_strand_id
1 'polypeptide(L)'
;MGNKPSRTTPPCRCACCSRCCRPKTSTTIAPTPVPPTSIPPTPILPRPSSSRVFKFTDYEPADMPDIYRDKADYQDLLDIEPLVRSIIMAQLSSQTASSNKTNLIKEPLENKWTESYMTHGELSDVITEVNSDTHGCIKNVTVSAPTIYTITKQQYTTIQIGWTRNQVTNLVGSYGAVIVQTSASSGNVTIVQYTGTGTTAAVVLFGFVDGQLISKSEASFDSPVNNKITLQQYKTIQIGWTQQQVTQLLGGPGNIISQTGTSGLPYQATTVQYFGLQSSTARDQVTNLVGSSGNAVSEAGTANTVAVIVQYTGLGTTYGLVAFGFVSGKVVSKFEVGLDLPVSNKITLQQYKTIQSGWTQQQVAVLLGGPGTIVSQVGALGPYQLTTVQYTGLLSSTVIADFVFIGGTLSSKAQIGLDTGVYTINYQQYTAIQVGWIRDQVTSLVGSAGNAVSEATAGNTAAVIVQYTGCDTVYGIATISFVGGKVISKSEFGIDPPASNKITLQQYKTIQSGWTQQQVAVLLGGPGTIVSQVGTPGPYQLTTVQYSGLQSSTAIADFVFIGGSLSSKAQIGLDTGVYAITNEQYTAIQVGWTRDQVTSLVGSTGNAMSEGGTGSTAVVLLQYTVPQSAYGQATFIFISGKLSSKSKFGFK
;
A
#
# COMPACT_ATOMS: atom_id res chain seq x y z
N MET A 1 55.64 -18.78 56.78
CA MET A 1 56.61 -19.17 55.73
C MET A 1 55.74 -19.43 54.49
N GLY A 2 55.74 -18.66 53.40
CA GLY A 2 56.86 -18.23 52.55
C GLY A 2 56.75 -19.06 51.24
N ASN A 3 56.71 -18.52 50.01
CA ASN A 3 57.05 -17.18 49.50
C ASN A 3 56.12 -16.69 48.35
N LYS A 4 56.38 -15.48 47.85
CA LYS A 4 55.67 -14.79 46.73
C LYS A 4 56.05 -15.32 45.33
N PRO A 5 55.25 -15.02 44.28
CA PRO A 5 55.45 -15.53 42.91
C PRO A 5 56.45 -14.70 42.08
N SER A 6 56.93 -15.31 40.98
CA SER A 6 57.83 -14.69 39.99
C SER A 6 57.11 -14.16 38.74
N ARG A 7 57.42 -12.93 38.33
CA ARG A 7 57.21 -12.43 36.95
C ARG A 7 58.48 -12.67 36.12
N THR A 8 58.34 -12.96 34.83
CA THR A 8 59.43 -12.90 33.84
C THR A 8 58.96 -12.27 32.54
N THR A 9 59.38 -11.04 32.28
CA THR A 9 59.31 -10.37 30.97
C THR A 9 60.68 -10.42 30.28
N PRO A 10 60.79 -10.75 28.99
CA PRO A 10 62.01 -10.56 28.22
C PRO A 10 62.17 -9.10 27.72
N PRO A 11 63.36 -8.48 27.83
CA PRO A 11 63.63 -7.10 27.36
C PRO A 11 64.59 -7.03 26.15
N CYS A 12 64.94 -5.78 25.77
CA CYS A 12 65.92 -5.29 24.76
C CYS A 12 65.27 -4.72 23.48
N ARG A 13 65.42 -3.46 23.04
CA ARG A 13 66.52 -2.43 22.93
C ARG A 13 66.86 -2.27 21.43
N CYS A 14 66.74 -1.08 20.80
CA CYS A 14 67.50 0.19 20.94
C CYS A 14 68.95 0.10 20.41
N ALA A 15 69.55 1.11 19.76
CA ALA A 15 69.12 2.48 19.36
C ALA A 15 69.51 2.71 17.86
N CYS A 16 69.70 3.88 17.21
CA CYS A 16 69.98 5.31 17.52
C CYS A 16 69.03 6.22 16.66
N CYS A 17 69.02 7.58 16.60
CA CYS A 17 69.97 8.70 16.78
C CYS A 17 71.06 8.84 15.69
N SER A 18 71.40 10.02 15.13
CA SER A 18 71.00 11.45 15.31
C SER A 18 71.27 12.21 13.97
N ARG A 19 71.01 13.51 13.71
CA ARG A 19 71.40 14.76 14.42
C ARG A 19 70.74 15.99 13.74
N CYS A 20 70.81 17.17 14.36
CA CYS A 20 70.29 18.43 13.80
C CYS A 20 71.36 19.26 13.06
N CYS A 21 70.96 20.03 12.03
CA CYS A 21 71.59 21.32 11.68
C CYS A 21 70.70 22.17 10.74
N ARG A 22 70.74 23.50 10.88
CA ARG A 22 70.29 24.50 9.88
C ARG A 22 71.53 25.11 9.22
N PRO A 23 71.41 25.63 7.99
CA PRO A 23 71.56 27.08 7.85
C PRO A 23 70.49 27.73 6.95
N LYS A 24 70.49 29.07 6.89
CA LYS A 24 69.76 29.86 5.87
C LYS A 24 70.69 30.12 4.67
N THR A 25 70.12 30.14 3.47
CA THR A 25 70.55 31.03 2.38
C THR A 25 69.34 31.40 1.52
N SER A 26 69.39 32.55 0.86
CA SER A 26 68.37 33.04 -0.05
C SER A 26 68.89 32.95 -1.49
N THR A 27 68.04 32.53 -2.42
CA THR A 27 68.27 32.75 -3.86
C THR A 27 66.93 33.05 -4.53
N THR A 28 66.86 34.19 -5.22
CA THR A 28 65.70 34.62 -6.00
C THR A 28 65.65 33.86 -7.33
N ILE A 29 64.47 33.40 -7.75
CA ILE A 29 64.22 32.91 -9.12
C ILE A 29 63.03 33.68 -9.69
N ALA A 30 63.16 34.16 -10.93
CA ALA A 30 62.14 34.96 -11.61
C ALA A 30 61.03 34.08 -12.21
N PRO A 31 59.78 34.59 -12.34
CA PRO A 31 58.70 33.84 -12.97
C PRO A 31 58.87 33.76 -14.49
N THR A 32 58.74 32.55 -15.04
CA THR A 32 58.56 32.34 -16.49
C THR A 32 57.12 32.62 -16.92
N PRO A 33 56.88 33.14 -18.14
CA PRO A 33 55.55 33.49 -18.60
C PRO A 33 54.71 32.26 -18.96
N VAL A 34 53.41 32.31 -18.65
CA VAL A 34 52.42 31.29 -19.02
C VAL A 34 51.92 31.53 -20.45
N PRO A 35 51.91 30.52 -21.35
CA PRO A 35 51.35 30.66 -22.69
C PRO A 35 49.81 30.69 -22.67
N PRO A 36 49.16 31.44 -23.58
CA PRO A 36 47.70 31.55 -23.61
C PRO A 36 47.04 30.26 -24.11
N THR A 37 46.18 29.65 -23.30
CA THR A 37 45.31 28.54 -23.71
C THR A 37 44.15 29.06 -24.56
N SER A 38 44.05 28.57 -25.80
CA SER A 38 42.92 28.83 -26.69
C SER A 38 41.66 28.08 -26.23
N ILE A 39 40.52 28.77 -26.24
CA ILE A 39 39.21 28.19 -25.92
C ILE A 39 38.65 27.53 -27.19
N PRO A 40 38.30 26.22 -27.19
CA PRO A 40 37.63 25.59 -28.31
C PRO A 40 36.16 26.07 -28.43
N PRO A 41 35.60 26.18 -29.65
CA PRO A 41 34.26 26.71 -29.84
C PRO A 41 33.17 25.77 -29.33
N THR A 42 32.17 26.33 -28.64
CA THR A 42 31.00 25.60 -28.13
C THR A 42 30.16 25.01 -29.28
N PRO A 43 29.77 23.72 -29.24
CA PRO A 43 28.84 23.16 -30.22
C PRO A 43 27.48 23.85 -30.17
N ILE A 44 27.01 24.34 -31.32
CA ILE A 44 25.67 24.93 -31.46
C ILE A 44 24.65 23.80 -31.63
N LEU A 45 23.80 23.59 -30.62
CA LEU A 45 22.67 22.68 -30.72
C LEU A 45 21.57 23.26 -31.64
N PRO A 46 20.98 22.47 -32.55
CA PRO A 46 19.89 22.93 -33.39
C PRO A 46 18.61 23.18 -32.58
N ARG A 47 17.81 24.18 -32.97
CA ARG A 47 16.48 24.43 -32.40
C ARG A 47 15.55 23.24 -32.70
N PRO A 48 14.76 22.75 -31.73
CA PRO A 48 13.69 21.79 -32.02
C PRO A 48 12.55 22.49 -32.77
N SER A 49 12.17 21.95 -33.92
CA SER A 49 11.07 22.47 -34.76
C SER A 49 9.88 21.50 -34.81
N SER A 50 8.72 21.98 -34.38
CA SER A 50 7.37 21.38 -34.57
C SER A 50 7.11 19.98 -33.99
N SER A 51 5.95 19.84 -33.33
CA SER A 51 5.48 18.61 -32.69
C SER A 51 5.31 17.45 -33.67
N ARG A 52 5.80 16.26 -33.29
CA ARG A 52 5.33 14.97 -33.82
C ARG A 52 4.97 14.05 -32.64
N VAL A 53 3.91 13.27 -32.81
CA VAL A 53 3.50 12.23 -31.86
C VAL A 53 4.13 10.92 -32.32
N PHE A 54 4.97 10.32 -31.48
CA PHE A 54 5.62 9.03 -31.72
C PHE A 54 4.95 7.92 -30.90
N LYS A 55 5.02 6.68 -31.37
CA LYS A 55 4.50 5.50 -30.63
C LYS A 55 5.66 4.66 -30.09
N PHE A 56 5.39 3.92 -29.02
CA PHE A 56 6.36 3.03 -28.38
C PHE A 56 6.75 1.78 -29.22
N THR A 57 6.16 1.61 -30.41
CA THR A 57 6.44 0.51 -31.34
C THR A 57 7.61 0.78 -32.28
N ASP A 58 8.13 2.01 -32.31
CA ASP A 58 8.84 2.54 -33.48
C ASP A 58 10.38 2.59 -33.31
N TYR A 59 10.94 1.85 -32.34
CA TYR A 59 12.39 1.75 -32.09
C TYR A 59 13.01 0.50 -32.74
N GLU A 60 14.00 0.69 -33.62
CA GLU A 60 14.92 -0.39 -33.99
C GLU A 60 16.07 -0.50 -32.97
N PRO A 61 16.67 -1.69 -32.77
CA PRO A 61 17.81 -1.89 -31.85
C PRO A 61 19.10 -1.11 -32.20
N ALA A 62 19.10 -0.34 -33.28
CA ALA A 62 20.21 0.52 -33.68
C ALA A 62 20.29 1.81 -32.86
N ASP A 63 19.14 2.32 -32.35
CA ASP A 63 19.01 3.66 -31.79
C ASP A 63 19.06 3.72 -30.24
N MET A 64 19.34 2.60 -29.57
CA MET A 64 19.51 2.55 -28.11
C MET A 64 20.96 2.86 -27.69
N PRO A 65 21.18 3.46 -26.50
CA PRO A 65 22.52 3.62 -25.92
C PRO A 65 23.25 2.28 -25.77
N ASP A 66 24.56 2.26 -26.02
CA ASP A 66 25.37 1.02 -26.12
C ASP A 66 25.29 0.07 -24.90
N ILE A 67 24.90 0.58 -23.73
CA ILE A 67 24.68 -0.23 -22.51
C ILE A 67 23.42 -1.11 -22.52
N TYR A 68 22.56 -1.01 -23.55
CA TYR A 68 21.34 -1.83 -23.71
C TYR A 68 21.40 -2.72 -24.96
N ARG A 69 22.59 -2.94 -25.52
CA ARG A 69 22.76 -3.60 -26.82
C ARG A 69 22.86 -5.12 -26.76
N ASP A 70 23.08 -5.70 -25.57
CA ASP A 70 23.00 -7.15 -25.38
C ASP A 70 21.55 -7.59 -25.16
N LYS A 71 21.18 -8.69 -25.83
CA LYS A 71 19.83 -9.23 -25.85
C LYS A 71 19.52 -10.07 -24.60
N ALA A 72 20.53 -10.47 -23.84
CA ALA A 72 20.36 -11.18 -22.57
C ALA A 72 19.80 -10.26 -21.47
N ASP A 73 20.47 -9.14 -21.20
CA ASP A 73 20.12 -8.21 -20.10
C ASP A 73 18.68 -7.67 -20.21
N TYR A 74 18.18 -7.47 -21.43
CA TYR A 74 16.81 -7.04 -21.69
C TYR A 74 15.77 -8.13 -21.37
N GLN A 75 16.09 -9.41 -21.57
CA GLN A 75 15.20 -10.52 -21.24
C GLN A 75 15.15 -10.76 -19.72
N ASP A 76 16.29 -10.73 -19.05
CA ASP A 76 16.38 -10.87 -17.59
C ASP A 76 15.52 -9.80 -16.88
N LEU A 77 15.49 -8.56 -17.39
CA LEU A 77 14.64 -7.49 -16.86
C LEU A 77 13.13 -7.76 -17.02
N LEU A 78 12.70 -8.39 -18.13
CA LEU A 78 11.30 -8.76 -18.34
C LEU A 78 10.87 -9.92 -17.44
N ASP A 79 11.76 -10.89 -17.21
CA ASP A 79 11.49 -12.07 -16.37
C ASP A 79 11.48 -11.73 -14.87
N ILE A 80 12.07 -10.60 -14.47
CA ILE A 80 12.06 -10.05 -13.10
C ILE A 80 10.73 -9.39 -12.72
N GLU A 81 10.00 -8.77 -13.66
CA GLU A 81 8.80 -7.96 -13.33
C GLU A 81 7.68 -8.76 -12.60
N PRO A 82 7.30 -9.98 -13.05
CA PRO A 82 6.28 -10.77 -12.36
C PRO A 82 6.72 -11.20 -10.95
N LEU A 83 8.01 -11.49 -10.77
CA LEU A 83 8.58 -11.89 -9.49
C LEU A 83 8.54 -10.72 -8.49
N VAL A 84 8.96 -9.52 -8.91
CA VAL A 84 8.88 -8.29 -8.08
C VAL A 84 7.43 -7.99 -7.68
N ARG A 85 6.46 -8.11 -8.60
CA ARG A 85 5.03 -7.98 -8.27
C ARG A 85 4.59 -8.98 -7.19
N SER A 86 4.99 -10.25 -7.28
CA SER A 86 4.63 -11.27 -6.29
C SER A 86 5.23 -11.01 -4.90
N ILE A 87 6.47 -10.50 -4.84
CA ILE A 87 7.15 -10.14 -3.58
C ILE A 87 6.43 -8.96 -2.90
N ILE A 88 6.07 -7.92 -3.66
CA ILE A 88 5.33 -6.75 -3.14
C ILE A 88 3.98 -7.18 -2.55
N MET A 89 3.23 -8.03 -3.26
CA MET A 89 1.94 -8.55 -2.77
C MET A 89 2.11 -9.37 -1.48
N ALA A 90 3.13 -10.22 -1.39
CA ALA A 90 3.42 -10.99 -0.18
C ALA A 90 3.78 -10.11 1.03
N GLN A 91 4.53 -9.02 0.82
CA GLN A 91 4.85 -8.06 1.89
C GLN A 91 3.60 -7.32 2.39
N LEU A 92 2.72 -6.87 1.48
CA LEU A 92 1.46 -6.20 1.85
C LEU A 92 0.53 -7.10 2.67
N SER A 93 0.39 -8.37 2.29
CA SER A 93 -0.37 -9.36 3.07
C SER A 93 0.20 -9.56 4.48
N SER A 94 1.52 -9.60 4.64
CA SER A 94 2.16 -9.82 5.95
C SER A 94 1.97 -8.65 6.93
N GLN A 95 2.01 -7.40 6.44
CA GLN A 95 1.81 -6.21 7.27
C GLN A 95 0.36 -6.07 7.73
N THR A 96 -0.60 -6.41 6.87
CA THR A 96 -2.04 -6.28 7.15
C THR A 96 -2.50 -7.20 8.29
N ALA A 97 -1.75 -8.27 8.60
CA ALA A 97 -2.06 -9.19 9.68
C ALA A 97 -1.67 -8.69 11.09
N SER A 98 -0.70 -7.77 11.22
CA SER A 98 -0.15 -7.36 12.53
C SER A 98 -1.00 -6.32 13.27
N SER A 99 -1.75 -5.50 12.54
CA SER A 99 -2.53 -4.37 13.09
C SER A 99 -3.81 -4.77 13.85
N ASN A 100 -4.27 -6.02 13.73
CA ASN A 100 -5.54 -6.50 14.28
C ASN A 100 -5.49 -6.96 15.76
N LYS A 101 -4.63 -6.35 16.60
CA LYS A 101 -4.55 -6.62 18.05
C LYS A 101 -4.79 -5.35 18.88
N THR A 102 -6.05 -4.98 19.07
CA THR A 102 -6.46 -3.82 19.88
C THR A 102 -6.70 -4.19 21.34
N ASN A 103 -6.27 -3.33 22.27
CA ASN A 103 -6.40 -3.55 23.71
C ASN A 103 -7.84 -3.36 24.23
N LEU A 104 -8.19 -4.11 25.27
CA LEU A 104 -9.37 -3.88 26.12
C LEU A 104 -8.92 -3.58 27.56
N ILE A 105 -8.90 -2.31 27.94
CA ILE A 105 -8.86 -1.87 29.33
C ILE A 105 -10.02 -0.89 29.51
N LYS A 106 -10.86 -1.13 30.53
CA LYS A 106 -11.96 -0.23 30.94
C LYS A 106 -11.58 0.39 32.27
N GLU A 107 -11.66 1.71 32.38
CA GLU A 107 -11.84 2.47 33.62
C GLU A 107 -12.75 3.68 33.35
N PRO A 108 -13.40 4.27 34.38
CA PRO A 108 -14.63 5.04 34.20
C PRO A 108 -14.44 6.54 33.92
N LEU A 109 -15.45 7.15 33.31
CA LEU A 109 -15.60 8.60 33.17
C LEU A 109 -16.43 9.17 34.33
N GLU A 110 -15.87 10.15 35.06
CA GLU A 110 -16.64 11.04 35.94
C GLU A 110 -17.04 12.34 35.23
N ASN A 111 -18.18 12.91 35.64
CA ASN A 111 -18.76 14.10 35.01
C ASN A 111 -18.04 15.38 35.41
N LYS A 112 -17.76 16.27 34.44
CA LYS A 112 -17.79 17.73 34.67
C LYS A 112 -18.47 18.47 33.52
N TRP A 113 -19.39 19.35 33.89
CA TRP A 113 -19.98 20.37 33.02
C TRP A 113 -19.12 21.64 33.08
N THR A 114 -18.96 22.31 31.94
CA THR A 114 -18.59 23.74 31.87
C THR A 114 -19.19 24.36 30.62
N GLU A 115 -19.97 25.42 30.79
CA GLU A 115 -20.51 26.25 29.70
C GLU A 115 -19.46 27.25 29.20
N SER A 116 -19.49 27.62 27.91
CA SER A 116 -19.01 28.94 27.44
C SER A 116 -19.41 29.26 26.00
N TYR A 117 -20.08 30.41 25.85
CA TYR A 117 -20.08 31.35 24.72
C TYR A 117 -19.91 30.83 23.28
N MET A 118 -21.00 30.89 22.51
CA MET A 118 -20.95 31.14 21.07
C MET A 118 -21.04 32.64 20.79
N THR A 119 -20.15 33.19 19.97
CA THR A 119 -20.23 34.57 19.45
C THR A 119 -21.04 34.62 18.16
N HIS A 120 -21.84 35.68 17.96
CA HIS A 120 -22.61 35.90 16.74
C HIS A 120 -21.70 36.03 15.51
N GLY A 121 -21.90 35.21 14.47
CA GLY A 121 -21.10 35.34 13.24
C GLY A 121 -21.26 34.31 12.12
N GLU A 122 -22.14 33.30 12.20
CA GLU A 122 -22.27 32.26 11.15
C GLU A 122 -23.69 31.62 11.19
N LEU A 123 -24.71 32.31 10.65
CA LEU A 123 -26.12 31.86 10.77
C LEU A 123 -27.03 32.17 9.55
N SER A 124 -26.48 32.58 8.41
CA SER A 124 -27.26 32.96 7.22
C SER A 124 -27.75 31.78 6.37
N ASP A 125 -27.04 30.65 6.36
CA ASP A 125 -27.13 29.68 5.26
C ASP A 125 -27.97 28.43 5.57
N VAL A 126 -28.50 28.33 6.80
CA VAL A 126 -29.22 27.14 7.31
C VAL A 126 -30.69 27.43 7.67
N ILE A 127 -31.10 28.70 7.71
CA ILE A 127 -32.46 29.11 8.08
C ILE A 127 -33.21 29.63 6.85
N THR A 128 -34.21 28.86 6.38
CA THR A 128 -35.09 29.29 5.28
C THR A 128 -36.20 30.26 5.69
N GLU A 129 -36.57 30.31 6.97
CA GLU A 129 -37.55 31.28 7.49
C GLU A 129 -37.40 31.46 9.02
N VAL A 130 -37.52 32.70 9.52
CA VAL A 130 -37.66 33.01 10.96
C VAL A 130 -39.02 33.67 11.19
N ASN A 131 -39.91 32.97 11.89
CA ASN A 131 -41.17 33.53 12.36
C ASN A 131 -41.05 33.88 13.86
N SER A 132 -40.90 35.19 14.14
CA SER A 132 -40.98 35.78 15.48
C SER A 132 -42.36 36.38 15.73
N ASP A 133 -42.86 36.30 16.97
CA ASP A 133 -44.01 37.10 17.38
C ASP A 133 -43.61 38.53 17.82
N THR A 134 -44.60 39.35 18.16
CA THR A 134 -44.43 40.76 18.56
C THR A 134 -43.63 40.97 19.85
N HIS A 135 -43.19 39.90 20.52
CA HIS A 135 -42.36 39.94 21.73
C HIS A 135 -40.94 39.38 21.49
N GLY A 136 -40.57 39.09 20.24
CA GLY A 136 -39.20 38.74 19.85
C GLY A 136 -38.76 37.31 20.18
N CYS A 137 -39.68 36.44 20.62
CA CYS A 137 -39.37 35.04 20.88
C CYS A 137 -39.35 34.23 19.57
N ILE A 138 -38.22 33.57 19.28
CA ILE A 138 -38.09 32.62 18.16
C ILE A 138 -38.85 31.34 18.53
N LYS A 139 -39.91 31.02 17.79
CA LYS A 139 -40.80 29.88 18.10
C LYS A 139 -40.43 28.56 17.40
N ASN A 140 -39.80 28.62 16.23
CA ASN A 140 -39.34 27.45 15.50
C ASN A 140 -38.02 27.78 14.76
N VAL A 141 -37.13 26.80 14.66
CA VAL A 141 -35.95 26.83 13.78
C VAL A 141 -35.99 25.58 12.91
N THR A 142 -36.29 25.76 11.63
CA THR A 142 -36.38 24.65 10.66
C THR A 142 -35.01 24.39 10.05
N VAL A 143 -34.23 23.50 10.67
CA VAL A 143 -32.95 23.03 10.11
C VAL A 143 -33.23 22.10 8.93
N SER A 144 -32.69 22.41 7.75
CA SER A 144 -32.78 21.51 6.61
C SER A 144 -31.90 20.26 6.84
N ALA A 145 -32.45 19.08 6.52
CA ALA A 145 -31.68 17.84 6.61
C ALA A 145 -30.57 17.81 5.54
N PRO A 146 -29.38 17.23 5.84
CA PRO A 146 -28.31 17.12 4.85
C PRO A 146 -28.80 16.36 3.62
N THR A 147 -28.42 16.83 2.43
CA THR A 147 -28.92 16.28 1.15
C THR A 147 -28.38 14.88 0.90
N ILE A 148 -29.13 13.86 1.34
CA ILE A 148 -28.80 12.46 1.09
C ILE A 148 -29.02 12.15 -0.39
N TYR A 149 -27.93 11.97 -1.14
CA TYR A 149 -27.98 11.59 -2.55
C TYR A 149 -28.38 10.12 -2.70
N THR A 150 -29.70 9.88 -2.74
CA THR A 150 -30.26 8.54 -2.83
C THR A 150 -30.37 8.04 -4.28
N ILE A 151 -30.30 6.71 -4.45
CA ILE A 151 -30.54 6.03 -5.73
C ILE A 151 -31.33 4.74 -5.49
N THR A 152 -32.27 4.40 -6.37
CA THR A 152 -33.03 3.15 -6.34
C THR A 152 -32.33 2.03 -7.13
N LYS A 153 -32.61 0.77 -6.77
CA LYS A 153 -32.05 -0.40 -7.49
C LYS A 153 -32.38 -0.34 -8.99
N GLN A 154 -33.60 0.07 -9.32
CA GLN A 154 -34.08 0.24 -10.69
C GLN A 154 -33.29 1.31 -11.45
N GLN A 155 -32.96 2.45 -10.83
CA GLN A 155 -32.09 3.46 -11.46
C GLN A 155 -30.68 2.88 -11.70
N TYR A 156 -30.07 2.20 -10.72
CA TYR A 156 -28.74 1.59 -10.90
C TYR A 156 -28.70 0.52 -12.00
N THR A 157 -29.73 -0.32 -12.14
CA THR A 157 -29.79 -1.31 -13.23
C THR A 157 -30.04 -0.66 -14.59
N THR A 158 -30.82 0.43 -14.66
CA THR A 158 -31.06 1.19 -15.90
C THR A 158 -29.83 1.96 -16.41
N ILE A 159 -28.98 2.49 -15.53
CA ILE A 159 -27.74 3.19 -15.93
C ILE A 159 -26.80 2.25 -16.71
N GLN A 160 -26.34 2.66 -17.90
CA GLN A 160 -25.40 1.88 -18.71
C GLN A 160 -24.00 2.51 -18.74
N ILE A 161 -22.98 1.66 -18.91
CA ILE A 161 -21.62 2.11 -19.22
C ILE A 161 -21.64 2.93 -20.53
N GLY A 162 -20.86 4.00 -20.58
CA GLY A 162 -20.87 5.02 -21.64
C GLY A 162 -21.81 6.21 -21.37
N TRP A 163 -22.72 6.14 -20.38
CA TRP A 163 -23.57 7.28 -20.02
C TRP A 163 -22.75 8.45 -19.48
N THR A 164 -23.09 9.66 -19.87
CA THR A 164 -22.51 10.88 -19.27
C THR A 164 -22.98 11.05 -17.82
N ARG A 165 -22.21 11.77 -17.00
CA ARG A 165 -22.63 12.14 -15.63
C ARG A 165 -23.99 12.86 -15.59
N ASN A 166 -24.32 13.62 -16.63
CA ASN A 166 -25.61 14.30 -16.75
C ASN A 166 -26.76 13.31 -17.02
N GLN A 167 -26.56 12.29 -17.85
CA GLN A 167 -27.57 11.23 -18.05
C GLN A 167 -27.82 10.42 -16.77
N VAL A 168 -26.76 10.11 -16.00
CA VAL A 168 -26.89 9.49 -14.68
C VAL A 168 -27.68 10.40 -13.74
N THR A 169 -27.31 11.67 -13.64
CA THR A 169 -27.98 12.67 -12.78
C THR A 169 -29.46 12.84 -13.14
N ASN A 170 -29.79 12.93 -14.43
CA ASN A 170 -31.16 13.10 -14.90
C ASN A 170 -32.06 11.89 -14.58
N LEU A 171 -31.50 10.67 -14.57
CA LEU A 171 -32.24 9.46 -14.19
C LEU A 171 -32.37 9.31 -12.67
N VAL A 172 -31.32 9.67 -11.91
CA VAL A 172 -31.32 9.55 -10.44
C VAL A 172 -32.13 10.68 -9.78
N GLY A 173 -32.23 11.85 -10.43
CA GLY A 173 -32.85 13.06 -9.89
C GLY A 173 -31.92 13.90 -9.01
N SER A 174 -30.66 13.47 -8.82
CA SER A 174 -29.66 14.21 -8.03
C SER A 174 -28.21 13.95 -8.49
N TYR A 175 -27.33 14.91 -8.23
CA TYR A 175 -25.88 14.73 -8.38
C TYR A 175 -25.32 14.03 -7.14
N GLY A 176 -24.79 12.82 -7.29
CA GLY A 176 -24.14 12.12 -6.19
C GLY A 176 -22.88 12.82 -5.68
N ALA A 177 -22.46 12.45 -4.47
CA ALA A 177 -21.28 13.00 -3.81
C ALA A 177 -20.01 12.61 -4.57
N VAL A 178 -19.20 13.59 -4.98
CA VAL A 178 -17.88 13.31 -5.56
C VAL A 178 -16.91 12.95 -4.44
N ILE A 179 -16.47 11.69 -4.41
CA ILE A 179 -15.54 11.18 -3.40
C ILE A 179 -14.08 11.19 -3.88
N VAL A 180 -13.86 11.06 -5.20
CA VAL A 180 -12.55 11.17 -5.85
C VAL A 180 -12.69 11.97 -7.14
N GLN A 181 -11.76 12.88 -7.40
CA GLN A 181 -11.64 13.56 -8.69
C GLN A 181 -10.15 13.76 -9.00
N THR A 182 -9.72 13.37 -10.20
CA THR A 182 -8.35 13.53 -10.67
C THR A 182 -8.31 14.04 -12.11
N SER A 183 -7.23 14.74 -12.46
CA SER A 183 -6.93 15.13 -13.84
C SER A 183 -5.54 14.62 -14.20
N ALA A 184 -5.47 13.66 -15.12
CA ALA A 184 -4.24 13.12 -15.66
C ALA A 184 -4.13 13.44 -17.17
N SER A 185 -2.93 13.30 -17.73
CA SER A 185 -2.73 13.35 -19.19
C SER A 185 -3.45 12.22 -19.94
N SER A 186 -3.89 11.19 -19.23
CA SER A 186 -4.70 10.06 -19.72
C SER A 186 -6.21 10.23 -19.52
N GLY A 187 -6.67 11.44 -19.16
CA GLY A 187 -8.09 11.76 -18.94
C GLY A 187 -8.43 12.20 -17.51
N ASN A 188 -9.63 12.75 -17.35
CA ASN A 188 -10.18 13.20 -16.07
C ASN A 188 -11.01 12.09 -15.43
N VAL A 189 -10.58 11.58 -14.27
CA VAL A 189 -11.32 10.55 -13.52
C VAL A 189 -12.22 11.22 -12.48
N THR A 190 -13.44 10.72 -12.31
CA THR A 190 -14.34 11.16 -11.22
C THR A 190 -15.10 9.96 -10.67
N ILE A 191 -15.04 9.74 -9.36
CA ILE A 191 -15.85 8.71 -8.67
C ILE A 191 -16.95 9.41 -7.89
N VAL A 192 -18.20 9.04 -8.21
CA VAL A 192 -19.42 9.58 -7.61
C VAL A 192 -20.09 8.51 -6.77
N GLN A 193 -20.41 8.83 -5.52
CA GLN A 193 -21.11 7.98 -4.58
C GLN A 193 -22.57 8.40 -4.41
N TYR A 194 -23.45 7.40 -4.30
CA TYR A 194 -24.84 7.54 -3.86
C TYR A 194 -25.15 6.52 -2.75
N THR A 195 -26.16 6.80 -1.94
CA THR A 195 -26.71 5.85 -0.95
C THR A 195 -27.89 5.11 -1.57
N GLY A 196 -27.92 3.78 -1.52
CA GLY A 196 -29.03 3.00 -2.07
C GLY A 196 -30.29 3.10 -1.21
N THR A 197 -31.46 3.29 -1.81
CA THR A 197 -32.75 3.22 -1.11
C THR A 197 -33.15 1.77 -0.87
N GLY A 198 -33.54 1.43 0.36
CA GLY A 198 -34.15 0.12 0.70
C GLY A 198 -33.39 -0.68 1.76
N THR A 199 -32.11 -0.38 1.99
CA THR A 199 -31.34 -0.89 3.13
C THR A 199 -30.58 0.27 3.79
N THR A 200 -30.21 0.13 5.07
CA THR A 200 -29.52 1.18 5.84
C THR A 200 -28.02 1.34 5.51
N ALA A 201 -27.48 0.50 4.62
CA ALA A 201 -26.05 0.42 4.33
C ALA A 201 -25.73 0.18 2.83
N ALA A 202 -26.66 0.48 1.92
CA ALA A 202 -26.41 0.39 0.49
C ALA A 202 -25.52 1.53 0.00
N VAL A 203 -24.42 1.20 -0.67
CA VAL A 203 -23.46 2.16 -1.24
C VAL A 203 -23.31 1.87 -2.73
N VAL A 204 -23.40 2.92 -3.55
CA VAL A 204 -23.34 2.81 -5.01
C VAL A 204 -22.28 3.76 -5.53
N LEU A 205 -21.46 3.28 -6.45
CA LEU A 205 -20.28 3.98 -6.96
C LEU A 205 -20.29 4.00 -8.49
N PHE A 206 -19.99 5.17 -9.05
CA PHE A 206 -19.93 5.40 -10.49
C PHE A 206 -18.59 6.05 -10.83
N GLY A 207 -17.74 5.34 -11.56
CA GLY A 207 -16.45 5.84 -12.06
C GLY A 207 -16.58 6.36 -13.49
N PHE A 208 -16.32 7.64 -13.66
CA PHE A 208 -16.32 8.33 -14.95
C PHE A 208 -14.88 8.61 -15.41
N VAL A 209 -14.62 8.51 -16.71
CA VAL A 209 -13.43 9.05 -17.39
C VAL A 209 -13.90 10.00 -18.49
N ASP A 210 -13.35 11.22 -18.49
CA ASP A 210 -13.69 12.31 -19.41
C ASP A 210 -15.22 12.52 -19.57
N GLY A 211 -15.92 12.43 -18.43
CA GLY A 211 -17.35 12.64 -18.30
C GLY A 211 -18.24 11.44 -18.66
N GLN A 212 -17.70 10.38 -19.27
CA GLN A 212 -18.40 9.13 -19.59
C GLN A 212 -18.20 8.08 -18.50
N LEU A 213 -19.26 7.36 -18.14
CA LEU A 213 -19.24 6.29 -17.16
C LEU A 213 -18.44 5.10 -17.70
N ILE A 214 -17.33 4.73 -17.07
CA ILE A 214 -16.52 3.55 -17.45
C ILE A 214 -16.69 2.38 -16.47
N SER A 215 -17.13 2.65 -15.25
CA SER A 215 -17.39 1.64 -14.23
C SER A 215 -18.61 1.97 -13.38
N LYS A 216 -19.36 0.95 -12.96
CA LYS A 216 -20.35 1.07 -11.89
C LYS A 216 -20.26 -0.12 -10.94
N SER A 217 -20.50 0.11 -9.66
CA SER A 217 -20.59 -0.94 -8.64
C SER A 217 -21.60 -0.62 -7.55
N GLU A 218 -22.09 -1.67 -6.90
CA GLU A 218 -23.06 -1.60 -5.81
C GLU A 218 -22.63 -2.49 -4.62
N ALA A 219 -23.01 -2.08 -3.42
CA ALA A 219 -22.97 -2.89 -2.22
C ALA A 219 -24.34 -2.83 -1.52
N SER A 220 -24.77 -3.96 -0.95
CA SER A 220 -25.94 -4.07 -0.05
C SER A 220 -27.29 -3.56 -0.58
N PHE A 221 -27.45 -3.48 -1.91
CA PHE A 221 -28.65 -2.92 -2.54
C PHE A 221 -29.87 -3.85 -2.45
N ASP A 222 -29.64 -5.16 -2.54
CA ASP A 222 -30.65 -6.19 -2.31
C ASP A 222 -30.39 -6.92 -0.99
N SER A 223 -31.47 -7.30 -0.30
CA SER A 223 -31.42 -8.46 0.61
C SER A 223 -30.98 -9.70 -0.19
N PRO A 224 -30.21 -10.64 0.41
CA PRO A 224 -29.59 -11.74 -0.33
C PRO A 224 -30.64 -12.58 -1.09
N VAL A 225 -30.60 -12.48 -2.42
CA VAL A 225 -31.52 -13.18 -3.32
C VAL A 225 -31.48 -14.69 -3.10
N ASN A 226 -32.61 -15.35 -3.35
CA ASN A 226 -32.80 -16.79 -3.12
C ASN A 226 -31.90 -17.71 -3.98
N ASN A 227 -31.08 -17.15 -4.88
CA ASN A 227 -30.11 -17.86 -5.72
C ASN A 227 -28.87 -18.25 -4.88
N LYS A 228 -29.13 -19.03 -3.82
CA LYS A 228 -28.10 -19.58 -2.92
C LYS A 228 -27.49 -20.82 -3.56
N ILE A 229 -26.16 -20.86 -3.64
CA ILE A 229 -25.44 -21.92 -4.33
C ILE A 229 -24.93 -22.98 -3.36
N THR A 230 -24.94 -24.25 -3.79
CA THR A 230 -24.20 -25.31 -3.11
C THR A 230 -22.71 -25.21 -3.43
N LEU A 231 -21.88 -25.71 -2.51
CA LEU A 231 -20.46 -25.94 -2.75
C LEU A 231 -20.19 -26.83 -3.96
N GLN A 232 -21.07 -27.81 -4.22
CA GLN A 232 -20.94 -28.69 -5.38
C GLN A 232 -21.17 -27.94 -6.70
N GLN A 233 -22.16 -27.04 -6.76
CA GLN A 233 -22.37 -26.17 -7.92
C GLN A 233 -21.17 -25.23 -8.13
N TYR A 234 -20.62 -24.64 -7.06
CA TYR A 234 -19.39 -23.82 -7.16
C TYR A 234 -18.21 -24.62 -7.74
N LYS A 235 -17.96 -25.83 -7.22
CA LYS A 235 -16.91 -26.75 -7.70
C LYS A 235 -17.13 -27.23 -9.14
N THR A 236 -18.37 -27.21 -9.64
CA THR A 236 -18.73 -27.64 -11.01
C THR A 236 -18.50 -26.56 -12.07
N ILE A 237 -18.58 -25.27 -11.71
CA ILE A 237 -18.24 -24.15 -12.63
C ILE A 237 -16.75 -24.23 -12.99
N GLN A 238 -16.36 -23.85 -14.22
CA GLN A 238 -14.95 -23.84 -14.65
C GLN A 238 -14.55 -22.49 -15.24
N ILE A 239 -13.24 -22.22 -15.29
CA ILE A 239 -12.69 -21.11 -16.06
C ILE A 239 -13.05 -21.29 -17.54
N GLY A 240 -13.41 -20.21 -18.23
CA GLY A 240 -13.85 -20.22 -19.63
C GLY A 240 -15.35 -20.42 -19.85
N TRP A 241 -16.12 -20.82 -18.83
CA TRP A 241 -17.58 -20.90 -18.90
C TRP A 241 -18.21 -19.53 -19.14
N THR A 242 -19.32 -19.46 -19.89
CA THR A 242 -20.07 -18.22 -20.08
C THR A 242 -20.95 -17.89 -18.88
N GLN A 243 -21.32 -16.61 -18.72
CA GLN A 243 -22.32 -16.19 -17.72
C GLN A 243 -23.65 -16.95 -17.88
N GLN A 244 -24.03 -17.34 -19.10
CA GLN A 244 -25.22 -18.15 -19.37
C GLN A 244 -25.09 -19.59 -18.83
N GLN A 245 -23.94 -20.25 -19.04
CA GLN A 245 -23.68 -21.59 -18.50
C GLN A 245 -23.67 -21.59 -16.96
N VAL A 246 -23.08 -20.56 -16.35
CA VAL A 246 -23.12 -20.34 -14.90
C VAL A 246 -24.57 -20.14 -14.43
N THR A 247 -25.33 -19.27 -15.09
CA THR A 247 -26.75 -19.00 -14.79
C THR A 247 -27.61 -20.28 -14.87
N GLN A 248 -27.37 -21.12 -15.87
CA GLN A 248 -28.08 -22.40 -16.08
C GLN A 248 -27.79 -23.41 -14.95
N LEU A 249 -26.53 -23.58 -14.55
CA LEU A 249 -26.15 -24.48 -13.46
C LEU A 249 -26.64 -24.01 -12.08
N LEU A 250 -26.70 -22.69 -11.87
CA LEU A 250 -27.09 -22.08 -10.60
C LEU A 250 -28.60 -21.84 -10.47
N GLY A 251 -29.38 -22.13 -11.52
CA GLY A 251 -30.85 -22.00 -11.53
C GLY A 251 -31.36 -20.56 -11.62
N GLY A 252 -30.48 -19.57 -11.75
CA GLY A 252 -30.83 -18.16 -11.83
C GLY A 252 -29.59 -17.25 -11.93
N PRO A 253 -29.78 -15.99 -12.36
CA PRO A 253 -28.68 -15.02 -12.46
C PRO A 253 -28.27 -14.53 -11.06
N GLY A 254 -26.97 -14.33 -10.85
CA GLY A 254 -26.43 -13.71 -9.63
C GLY A 254 -26.44 -12.19 -9.67
N ASN A 255 -26.10 -11.57 -8.55
CA ASN A 255 -26.09 -10.10 -8.41
C ASN A 255 -24.89 -9.49 -9.13
N ILE A 256 -25.14 -8.53 -10.02
CA ILE A 256 -24.08 -7.83 -10.76
C ILE A 256 -23.55 -6.66 -9.91
N ILE A 257 -22.60 -6.98 -9.04
CA ILE A 257 -22.01 -6.03 -8.08
C ILE A 257 -21.00 -5.08 -8.72
N SER A 258 -20.47 -5.38 -9.92
CA SER A 258 -19.56 -4.49 -10.66
C SER A 258 -19.58 -4.75 -12.17
N GLN A 259 -19.53 -3.68 -12.96
CA GLN A 259 -19.33 -3.71 -14.42
C GLN A 259 -18.32 -2.66 -14.85
N THR A 260 -17.44 -3.02 -15.79
CA THR A 260 -16.46 -2.10 -16.39
C THR A 260 -16.32 -2.34 -17.90
N GLY A 261 -16.02 -1.28 -18.65
CA GLY A 261 -15.72 -1.35 -20.08
C GLY A 261 -16.97 -1.40 -20.98
N THR A 262 -16.82 -0.89 -22.21
CA THR A 262 -17.93 -0.71 -23.15
C THR A 262 -18.52 -2.04 -23.62
N SER A 263 -19.85 -2.12 -23.62
CA SER A 263 -20.59 -3.31 -24.08
C SER A 263 -20.19 -3.69 -25.52
N GLY A 264 -19.94 -4.98 -25.76
CA GLY A 264 -19.54 -5.51 -27.07
C GLY A 264 -18.07 -5.33 -27.45
N LEU A 265 -17.25 -4.65 -26.65
CA LEU A 265 -15.79 -4.64 -26.80
C LEU A 265 -15.15 -5.84 -26.04
N PRO A 266 -13.99 -6.36 -26.49
CA PRO A 266 -13.35 -7.52 -25.84
C PRO A 266 -12.94 -7.28 -24.38
N TYR A 267 -12.85 -6.02 -23.96
CA TYR A 267 -12.42 -5.60 -22.62
C TYR A 267 -13.59 -5.31 -21.65
N GLN A 268 -14.82 -5.68 -22.01
CA GLN A 268 -15.93 -5.65 -21.05
C GLN A 268 -15.70 -6.71 -19.97
N ALA A 269 -15.73 -6.27 -18.71
CA ALA A 269 -15.66 -7.14 -17.54
C ALA A 269 -16.91 -6.98 -16.66
N THR A 270 -17.33 -8.07 -16.02
CA THR A 270 -18.50 -8.11 -15.12
C THR A 270 -18.17 -9.00 -13.93
N THR A 271 -18.48 -8.53 -12.73
CA THR A 271 -18.35 -9.33 -11.50
C THR A 271 -19.75 -9.73 -11.03
N VAL A 272 -19.97 -11.04 -10.85
CA VAL A 272 -21.25 -11.59 -10.40
C VAL A 272 -21.07 -12.26 -9.05
N GLN A 273 -21.87 -11.83 -8.07
CA GLN A 273 -21.93 -12.38 -6.72
C GLN A 273 -23.05 -13.41 -6.60
N TYR A 274 -22.76 -14.50 -5.88
CA TYR A 274 -23.75 -15.47 -5.42
C TYR A 274 -23.52 -15.74 -3.93
N PHE A 275 -24.59 -16.07 -3.20
CA PHE A 275 -24.53 -16.36 -1.76
C PHE A 275 -24.48 -17.86 -1.51
N GLY A 276 -23.78 -18.31 -0.46
CA GLY A 276 -23.80 -19.71 -0.07
C GLY A 276 -25.12 -20.18 0.54
N LEU A 277 -25.46 -21.46 0.31
CA LEU A 277 -26.32 -22.21 1.23
C LEU A 277 -25.55 -22.48 2.53
N GLN A 278 -25.86 -21.73 3.60
CA GLN A 278 -25.30 -21.99 4.93
C GLN A 278 -25.65 -23.39 5.42
N SER A 279 -24.70 -24.09 6.04
CA SER A 279 -24.99 -25.24 6.90
C SER A 279 -25.72 -24.75 8.16
N SER A 280 -26.74 -25.51 8.60
CA SER A 280 -27.62 -25.10 9.69
C SER A 280 -26.91 -24.95 11.04
N THR A 281 -25.87 -25.75 11.29
CA THR A 281 -25.13 -25.82 12.55
C THR A 281 -24.42 -24.52 12.96
N ALA A 282 -24.12 -23.61 12.04
CA ALA A 282 -23.46 -22.34 12.36
C ALA A 282 -24.42 -21.27 12.92
N ARG A 283 -25.74 -21.44 12.75
CA ARG A 283 -26.73 -20.39 13.01
C ARG A 283 -27.05 -20.23 14.51
N ASP A 284 -27.19 -21.35 15.19
CA ASP A 284 -27.74 -21.42 16.55
C ASP A 284 -26.74 -20.93 17.62
N GLN A 285 -25.45 -20.86 17.28
CA GLN A 285 -24.40 -20.36 18.17
C GLN A 285 -24.19 -18.84 18.09
N VAL A 286 -24.54 -18.20 16.97
CA VAL A 286 -24.24 -16.78 16.68
C VAL A 286 -25.40 -15.84 17.00
N THR A 287 -26.64 -16.32 16.88
CA THR A 287 -27.86 -15.48 16.95
C THR A 287 -28.03 -14.73 18.28
N ASN A 288 -27.37 -15.15 19.35
CA ASN A 288 -27.51 -14.58 20.70
C ASN A 288 -26.71 -13.29 20.99
N LEU A 289 -25.83 -12.80 20.08
CA LEU A 289 -24.63 -12.07 20.55
C LEU A 289 -24.44 -10.58 20.13
N VAL A 290 -24.75 -10.13 18.91
CA VAL A 290 -24.38 -8.75 18.46
C VAL A 290 -25.32 -8.15 17.39
N GLY A 291 -26.29 -7.33 17.79
CA GLY A 291 -27.27 -6.73 16.86
C GLY A 291 -27.02 -5.25 16.49
N SER A 292 -26.28 -4.97 15.40
CA SER A 292 -26.33 -3.71 14.61
C SER A 292 -25.36 -3.75 13.39
N SER A 293 -25.33 -2.70 12.55
CA SER A 293 -24.80 -2.71 11.16
C SER A 293 -23.72 -1.65 10.84
N GLY A 294 -22.87 -1.89 9.82
CA GLY A 294 -21.81 -0.98 9.35
C GLY A 294 -21.46 -1.10 7.84
N ASN A 295 -20.50 -0.27 7.36
CA ASN A 295 -20.28 0.08 5.93
C ASN A 295 -18.93 -0.39 5.33
N ALA A 296 -18.72 -0.22 4.00
CA ALA A 296 -17.49 -0.54 3.25
C ALA A 296 -17.15 0.50 2.14
N VAL A 297 -16.00 0.36 1.45
CA VAL A 297 -15.34 1.41 0.61
C VAL A 297 -14.92 0.88 -0.80
N SER A 298 -14.60 1.80 -1.73
CA SER A 298 -14.38 1.64 -3.19
C SER A 298 -12.96 1.23 -3.65
N GLU A 299 -12.84 0.72 -4.90
CA GLU A 299 -11.59 0.80 -5.68
C GLU A 299 -11.83 0.92 -7.21
N ALA A 300 -10.78 1.20 -8.01
CA ALA A 300 -10.82 1.42 -9.46
C ALA A 300 -9.53 0.91 -10.17
N GLY A 301 -9.60 0.63 -11.48
CA GLY A 301 -8.49 0.05 -12.26
C GLY A 301 -8.32 0.62 -13.67
N THR A 302 -7.25 0.21 -14.37
CA THR A 302 -6.89 0.69 -15.72
C THR A 302 -7.31 -0.28 -16.83
N ALA A 303 -7.19 0.16 -18.09
CA ALA A 303 -7.84 -0.46 -19.26
C ALA A 303 -7.45 -1.92 -19.58
N ASN A 304 -6.31 -2.43 -19.09
CA ASN A 304 -5.71 -3.66 -19.61
C ASN A 304 -5.86 -4.89 -18.69
N THR A 305 -6.18 -4.74 -17.41
CA THR A 305 -6.51 -5.87 -16.51
C THR A 305 -7.26 -5.41 -15.29
N VAL A 306 -8.37 -6.08 -14.95
CA VAL A 306 -9.12 -5.84 -13.70
C VAL A 306 -9.53 -7.18 -13.09
N ALA A 307 -9.16 -7.40 -11.83
CA ALA A 307 -9.71 -8.45 -10.98
C ALA A 307 -9.99 -7.83 -9.61
N VAL A 308 -11.26 -7.80 -9.19
CA VAL A 308 -11.66 -7.22 -7.90
C VAL A 308 -11.76 -8.33 -6.87
N ILE A 309 -11.02 -8.20 -5.77
CA ILE A 309 -11.11 -9.08 -4.59
C ILE A 309 -12.01 -8.37 -3.58
N VAL A 310 -12.99 -9.08 -3.01
CA VAL A 310 -13.90 -8.52 -2.00
C VAL A 310 -13.76 -9.30 -0.70
N GLN A 311 -13.04 -8.73 0.27
CA GLN A 311 -12.94 -9.28 1.62
C GLN A 311 -14.07 -8.74 2.50
N TYR A 312 -14.63 -9.60 3.35
CA TYR A 312 -15.62 -9.24 4.37
C TYR A 312 -15.07 -9.57 5.75
N THR A 313 -15.27 -8.67 6.72
CA THR A 313 -15.00 -8.93 8.14
C THR A 313 -16.20 -8.46 8.96
N GLY A 314 -17.20 -9.32 9.09
CA GLY A 314 -18.35 -9.11 9.97
C GLY A 314 -18.06 -9.67 11.37
N LEU A 315 -18.36 -8.91 12.42
CA LEU A 315 -18.25 -9.39 13.80
C LEU A 315 -19.42 -10.34 14.15
N GLY A 316 -19.32 -11.59 13.69
CA GLY A 316 -20.13 -12.72 14.16
C GLY A 316 -20.63 -13.67 13.07
N THR A 317 -21.00 -13.17 11.89
CA THR A 317 -21.70 -13.97 10.87
C THR A 317 -20.78 -14.46 9.74
N THR A 318 -20.45 -15.75 9.77
CA THR A 318 -19.76 -16.44 8.68
C THR A 318 -20.68 -16.55 7.46
N TYR A 319 -20.44 -15.70 6.46
CA TYR A 319 -21.05 -15.81 5.14
C TYR A 319 -20.09 -16.48 4.18
N GLY A 320 -20.55 -17.56 3.55
CA GLY A 320 -19.88 -18.13 2.38
C GLY A 320 -20.03 -17.23 1.18
N LEU A 321 -18.97 -16.51 0.82
CA LEU A 321 -18.89 -15.66 -0.36
C LEU A 321 -18.33 -16.45 -1.54
N VAL A 322 -18.95 -16.29 -2.72
CA VAL A 322 -18.28 -16.52 -4.00
C VAL A 322 -18.40 -15.30 -4.90
N ALA A 323 -17.29 -14.97 -5.57
CA ALA A 323 -17.25 -14.03 -6.67
C ALA A 323 -16.65 -14.68 -7.92
N PHE A 324 -17.25 -14.38 -9.07
CA PHE A 324 -16.75 -14.74 -10.39
C PHE A 324 -16.43 -13.48 -11.19
N GLY A 325 -15.18 -13.37 -11.65
CA GLY A 325 -14.79 -12.35 -12.62
C GLY A 325 -14.96 -12.86 -14.04
N PHE A 326 -15.77 -12.17 -14.85
CA PHE A 326 -15.95 -12.46 -16.27
C PHE A 326 -15.25 -11.40 -17.13
N VAL A 327 -14.59 -11.81 -18.22
CA VAL A 327 -14.08 -10.94 -19.30
C VAL A 327 -14.54 -11.53 -20.63
N SER A 328 -14.97 -10.68 -21.58
CA SER A 328 -15.59 -11.16 -22.85
C SER A 328 -16.73 -12.17 -22.61
N GLY A 329 -17.48 -12.02 -21.51
CA GLY A 329 -18.57 -12.92 -21.11
C GLY A 329 -18.15 -14.30 -20.56
N LYS A 330 -16.85 -14.60 -20.44
CA LYS A 330 -16.31 -15.87 -19.91
C LYS A 330 -15.67 -15.69 -18.53
N VAL A 331 -15.83 -16.67 -17.64
CA VAL A 331 -15.14 -16.69 -16.33
C VAL A 331 -13.62 -16.70 -16.57
N VAL A 332 -12.90 -15.75 -15.97
CA VAL A 332 -11.42 -15.68 -15.99
C VAL A 332 -10.78 -15.78 -14.61
N SER A 333 -11.57 -15.59 -13.54
CA SER A 333 -11.16 -15.75 -12.15
C SER A 333 -12.30 -16.29 -11.28
N LYS A 334 -11.91 -16.99 -10.20
CA LYS A 334 -12.80 -17.41 -9.12
C LYS A 334 -12.22 -16.98 -7.76
N PHE A 335 -13.11 -16.67 -6.83
CA PHE A 335 -12.77 -16.39 -5.44
C PHE A 335 -13.83 -17.01 -4.52
N GLU A 336 -13.40 -17.69 -3.46
CA GLU A 336 -14.25 -18.30 -2.43
C GLU A 336 -13.73 -17.90 -1.04
N VAL A 337 -14.63 -17.50 -0.15
CA VAL A 337 -14.36 -17.38 1.29
C VAL A 337 -15.50 -18.05 2.05
N GLY A 338 -15.26 -19.23 2.61
CA GLY A 338 -16.14 -19.84 3.61
C GLY A 338 -17.47 -20.41 3.12
N LEU A 339 -17.62 -20.84 1.84
CA LEU A 339 -18.73 -21.74 1.49
C LEU A 339 -18.62 -23.08 2.21
N ASP A 340 -17.38 -23.49 2.47
CA ASP A 340 -17.03 -24.65 3.25
C ASP A 340 -16.10 -24.20 4.38
N LEU A 341 -16.31 -24.74 5.59
CA LEU A 341 -15.23 -24.93 6.55
C LEU A 341 -14.83 -26.40 6.39
N PRO A 342 -14.03 -26.76 5.37
CA PRO A 342 -13.58 -28.12 5.26
C PRO A 342 -12.76 -28.44 6.51
N VAL A 343 -12.60 -29.74 6.81
CA VAL A 343 -11.43 -30.20 7.54
C VAL A 343 -10.21 -29.95 6.65
N SER A 344 -9.74 -28.70 6.66
CA SER A 344 -8.55 -28.26 5.93
C SER A 344 -7.39 -29.10 6.42
N ASN A 345 -6.80 -29.87 5.50
CA ASN A 345 -5.86 -30.92 5.85
C ASN A 345 -4.69 -30.32 6.65
N LYS A 346 -4.46 -30.87 7.85
CA LYS A 346 -3.67 -30.20 8.87
C LYS A 346 -2.19 -30.32 8.57
N ILE A 347 -1.56 -29.18 8.28
CA ILE A 347 -0.13 -29.12 7.97
C ILE A 347 0.71 -28.89 9.23
N THR A 348 1.82 -29.62 9.32
CA THR A 348 2.90 -29.39 10.28
C THR A 348 4.07 -28.65 9.64
N LEU A 349 4.88 -27.99 10.46
CA LEU A 349 6.14 -27.37 10.04
C LEU A 349 7.07 -28.34 9.29
N GLN A 350 7.11 -29.60 9.71
CA GLN A 350 7.96 -30.61 9.06
C GLN A 350 7.45 -30.95 7.66
N GLN A 351 6.13 -31.13 7.46
CA GLN A 351 5.56 -31.32 6.13
C GLN A 351 5.79 -30.08 5.24
N TYR A 352 5.62 -28.86 5.77
CA TYR A 352 5.91 -27.61 5.04
C TYR A 352 7.38 -27.54 4.58
N LYS A 353 8.33 -27.97 5.42
CA LYS A 353 9.77 -28.04 5.08
C LYS A 353 10.09 -29.15 4.09
N THR A 354 9.34 -30.26 4.06
CA THR A 354 9.46 -31.34 3.07
C THR A 354 8.96 -30.94 1.67
N ILE A 355 7.98 -30.04 1.56
CA ILE A 355 7.43 -29.59 0.26
C ILE A 355 8.44 -28.72 -0.49
N GLN A 356 8.73 -29.09 -1.75
CA GLN A 356 9.74 -28.46 -2.60
C GLN A 356 9.13 -27.87 -3.88
N SER A 357 9.91 -26.99 -4.54
CA SER A 357 9.64 -26.47 -5.89
C SER A 357 9.24 -27.56 -6.88
N GLY A 358 8.39 -27.23 -7.85
CA GLY A 358 8.01 -28.11 -8.95
C GLY A 358 7.06 -29.25 -8.57
N TRP A 359 6.79 -29.49 -7.28
CA TRP A 359 5.78 -30.44 -6.83
C TRP A 359 4.41 -30.07 -7.40
N THR A 360 3.68 -31.06 -7.91
CA THR A 360 2.28 -30.87 -8.33
C THR A 360 1.37 -30.69 -7.12
N GLN A 361 0.21 -30.06 -7.33
CA GLN A 361 -0.84 -29.96 -6.30
C GLN A 361 -1.23 -31.35 -5.73
N GLN A 362 -1.19 -32.39 -6.56
CA GLN A 362 -1.47 -33.77 -6.13
C GLN A 362 -0.38 -34.35 -5.21
N GLN A 363 0.91 -34.08 -5.46
CA GLN A 363 2.00 -34.53 -4.57
C GLN A 363 1.92 -33.84 -3.20
N VAL A 364 1.59 -32.53 -3.19
CA VAL A 364 1.35 -31.78 -1.95
C VAL A 364 0.14 -32.35 -1.19
N ALA A 365 -0.98 -32.61 -1.88
CA ALA A 365 -2.17 -33.19 -1.28
C ALA A 365 -1.90 -34.60 -0.68
N VAL A 366 -1.15 -35.46 -1.38
CA VAL A 366 -0.78 -36.80 -0.89
C VAL A 366 0.07 -36.74 0.38
N LEU A 367 1.05 -35.83 0.46
CA LEU A 367 1.87 -35.65 1.68
C LEU A 367 1.07 -35.11 2.88
N LEU A 368 0.02 -34.33 2.61
CA LEU A 368 -0.80 -33.68 3.62
C LEU A 368 -2.08 -34.47 3.99
N GLY A 369 -2.29 -35.65 3.38
CA GLY A 369 -3.45 -36.51 3.66
C GLY A 369 -4.74 -36.17 2.90
N GLY A 370 -4.70 -35.12 2.06
CA GLY A 370 -5.83 -34.68 1.24
C GLY A 370 -5.59 -33.28 0.67
N PRO A 371 -6.50 -32.79 -0.20
CA PRO A 371 -6.38 -31.46 -0.80
C PRO A 371 -6.58 -30.34 0.22
N GLY A 372 -5.93 -29.20 0.01
CA GLY A 372 -6.17 -27.95 0.72
C GLY A 372 -7.28 -27.11 0.06
N THR A 373 -7.61 -25.98 0.68
CA THR A 373 -8.63 -25.05 0.21
C THR A 373 -8.07 -24.20 -0.94
N ILE A 374 -8.71 -24.19 -2.11
CA ILE A 374 -8.33 -23.27 -3.20
C ILE A 374 -8.88 -21.88 -2.86
N VAL A 375 -8.01 -20.96 -2.44
CA VAL A 375 -8.39 -19.59 -2.04
C VAL A 375 -8.34 -18.59 -3.21
N SER A 376 -7.64 -18.92 -4.29
CA SER A 376 -7.62 -18.14 -5.52
C SER A 376 -7.31 -19.02 -6.73
N GLN A 377 -7.97 -18.76 -7.86
CA GLN A 377 -7.60 -19.33 -9.16
C GLN A 377 -7.82 -18.30 -10.28
N VAL A 378 -6.76 -18.06 -11.07
CA VAL A 378 -6.68 -17.02 -12.09
C VAL A 378 -6.05 -17.57 -13.37
N GLY A 379 -6.60 -17.18 -14.52
CA GLY A 379 -6.06 -17.55 -15.83
C GLY A 379 -6.66 -18.84 -16.40
N ALA A 380 -6.64 -18.93 -17.73
CA ALA A 380 -7.16 -20.07 -18.47
C ALA A 380 -6.38 -21.36 -18.16
N LEU A 381 -7.05 -22.51 -18.28
CA LEU A 381 -6.44 -23.84 -18.15
C LEU A 381 -5.25 -23.97 -19.12
N GLY A 382 -4.05 -24.17 -18.58
CA GLY A 382 -2.80 -24.17 -19.34
C GLY A 382 -1.57 -23.84 -18.47
N PRO A 383 -0.39 -23.66 -19.07
CA PRO A 383 0.88 -23.49 -18.34
C PRO A 383 0.96 -22.19 -17.51
N TYR A 384 0.06 -21.23 -17.74
CA TYR A 384 0.00 -19.95 -17.03
C TYR A 384 -1.16 -19.85 -16.03
N GLN A 385 -1.88 -20.95 -15.75
CA GLN A 385 -2.90 -20.93 -14.70
C GLN A 385 -2.22 -20.79 -13.33
N LEU A 386 -2.61 -19.76 -12.58
CA LEU A 386 -2.21 -19.55 -11.20
C LEU A 386 -3.31 -20.10 -10.28
N THR A 387 -2.93 -20.95 -9.32
CA THR A 387 -3.83 -21.48 -8.28
C THR A 387 -3.16 -21.38 -6.92
N THR A 388 -3.79 -20.71 -5.96
CA THR A 388 -3.32 -20.62 -4.57
C THR A 388 -4.12 -21.59 -3.71
N VAL A 389 -3.42 -22.49 -3.03
CA VAL A 389 -4.00 -23.51 -2.14
C VAL A 389 -3.53 -23.27 -0.70
N GLN A 390 -4.48 -23.11 0.21
CA GLN A 390 -4.24 -22.90 1.64
C GLN A 390 -4.44 -24.20 2.43
N TYR A 391 -3.56 -24.43 3.41
CA TYR A 391 -3.70 -25.44 4.44
C TYR A 391 -3.61 -24.79 5.82
N THR A 392 -4.41 -25.25 6.76
CA THR A 392 -4.42 -24.72 8.13
C THR A 392 -3.47 -25.52 9.01
N GLY A 393 -2.71 -24.84 9.87
CA GLY A 393 -1.77 -25.48 10.79
C GLY A 393 -2.45 -26.44 11.76
N LEU A 394 -1.74 -27.51 12.11
CA LEU A 394 -2.22 -28.51 13.08
C LEU A 394 -2.58 -27.89 14.45
N LEU A 395 -1.79 -26.91 14.90
CA LEU A 395 -1.87 -26.35 16.27
C LEU A 395 -2.89 -25.22 16.46
N SER A 396 -3.31 -24.53 15.40
CA SER A 396 -4.28 -23.41 15.48
C SER A 396 -4.99 -23.19 14.14
N SER A 397 -6.22 -22.67 14.18
CA SER A 397 -6.91 -22.14 13.00
C SER A 397 -6.32 -20.83 12.47
N THR A 398 -5.59 -20.08 13.30
CA THR A 398 -4.91 -18.83 12.93
C THR A 398 -3.55 -19.03 12.27
N VAL A 399 -3.10 -20.29 12.16
CA VAL A 399 -1.84 -20.67 11.52
C VAL A 399 -2.18 -21.19 10.13
N ILE A 400 -1.49 -20.69 9.11
CA ILE A 400 -1.74 -21.04 7.71
C ILE A 400 -0.43 -21.30 6.95
N ALA A 401 -0.52 -22.12 5.91
CA ALA A 401 0.45 -22.17 4.84
C ALA A 401 -0.25 -22.09 3.47
N ASP A 402 0.24 -21.21 2.62
CA ASP A 402 -0.25 -20.98 1.27
C ASP A 402 0.77 -21.52 0.26
N PHE A 403 0.26 -22.14 -0.80
CA PHE A 403 1.05 -22.76 -1.87
C PHE A 403 0.55 -22.23 -3.21
N VAL A 404 1.41 -21.53 -3.96
CA VAL A 404 1.08 -20.96 -5.27
C VAL A 404 1.62 -21.88 -6.37
N PHE A 405 0.70 -22.46 -7.13
CA PHE A 405 0.99 -23.29 -8.29
C PHE A 405 0.84 -22.46 -9.57
N ILE A 406 1.81 -22.57 -10.47
CA ILE A 406 1.75 -22.01 -11.83
C ILE A 406 1.84 -23.17 -12.82
N GLY A 407 0.89 -23.27 -13.74
CA GLY A 407 0.83 -24.41 -14.68
C GLY A 407 0.63 -25.78 -14.01
N GLY A 408 0.17 -25.80 -12.76
CA GLY A 408 -0.02 -27.01 -11.94
C GLY A 408 1.18 -27.44 -11.09
N THR A 409 2.33 -26.77 -11.20
CA THR A 409 3.54 -27.05 -10.40
C THR A 409 3.82 -25.94 -9.39
N LEU A 410 4.39 -26.29 -8.24
CA LEU A 410 4.62 -25.34 -7.14
C LEU A 410 5.71 -24.33 -7.52
N SER A 411 5.35 -23.05 -7.54
CA SER A 411 6.24 -21.93 -7.81
C SER A 411 6.67 -21.21 -6.53
N SER A 412 5.78 -21.09 -5.54
CA SER A 412 6.12 -20.54 -4.23
C SER A 412 5.26 -21.11 -3.10
N LYS A 413 5.76 -20.99 -1.87
CA LYS A 413 5.05 -21.32 -0.63
C LYS A 413 5.31 -20.25 0.43
N ALA A 414 4.33 -20.01 1.30
CA ALA A 414 4.45 -19.11 2.44
C ALA A 414 3.78 -19.71 3.68
N GLN A 415 4.17 -19.27 4.87
CA GLN A 415 3.53 -19.68 6.13
C GLN A 415 3.51 -18.56 7.17
N ILE A 416 2.47 -18.59 8.01
CA ILE A 416 2.32 -17.70 9.16
C ILE A 416 2.10 -18.57 10.40
N GLY A 417 3.12 -18.63 11.27
CA GLY A 417 3.05 -19.28 12.58
C GLY A 417 3.11 -20.82 12.57
N LEU A 418 3.51 -21.46 11.46
CA LEU A 418 3.88 -22.88 11.50
C LEU A 418 5.21 -23.08 12.22
N ASP A 419 6.16 -22.18 11.99
CA ASP A 419 7.39 -22.13 12.76
C ASP A 419 7.20 -21.23 13.99
N THR A 420 7.12 -21.87 15.16
CA THR A 420 7.01 -21.22 16.46
C THR A 420 8.37 -20.97 17.12
N GLY A 421 9.48 -21.21 16.39
CA GLY A 421 10.83 -20.91 16.85
C GLY A 421 11.00 -19.41 17.15
N VAL A 422 11.66 -19.11 18.28
CA VAL A 422 11.99 -17.74 18.69
C VAL A 422 13.34 -17.36 18.08
N TYR A 423 13.28 -16.76 16.90
CA TYR A 423 14.46 -16.30 16.16
C TYR A 423 14.71 -14.81 16.45
N THR A 424 15.52 -14.50 17.46
CA THR A 424 15.80 -13.12 17.85
C THR A 424 16.89 -12.46 17.00
N ILE A 425 16.81 -11.14 16.88
CA ILE A 425 17.86 -10.25 16.36
C ILE A 425 17.85 -8.94 17.13
N ASN A 426 19.03 -8.36 17.39
CA ASN A 426 19.13 -7.00 17.94
C ASN A 426 19.50 -5.97 16.85
N TYR A 427 19.34 -4.68 17.16
CA TYR A 427 19.59 -3.62 16.18
C TYR A 427 21.04 -3.56 15.66
N GLN A 428 22.04 -3.96 16.46
CA GLN A 428 23.44 -3.99 16.04
C GLN A 428 23.68 -5.10 15.00
N GLN A 429 23.07 -6.27 15.19
CA GLN A 429 23.08 -7.36 14.21
C GLN A 429 22.34 -6.95 12.93
N TYR A 430 21.13 -6.38 13.06
CA TYR A 430 20.34 -5.92 11.91
C TYR A 430 21.08 -4.85 11.08
N THR A 431 21.71 -3.86 11.72
CA THR A 431 22.48 -2.82 11.02
C THR A 431 23.73 -3.37 10.35
N ALA A 432 24.42 -4.34 10.97
CA ALA A 432 25.62 -4.97 10.43
C ALA A 432 25.37 -5.92 9.23
N ILE A 433 24.16 -6.46 9.03
CA ILE A 433 23.80 -7.19 7.79
C ILE A 433 23.94 -6.24 6.59
N GLN A 434 24.63 -6.65 5.52
CA GLN A 434 24.76 -5.87 4.29
C GLN A 434 24.00 -6.51 3.12
N VAL A 435 23.52 -5.69 2.19
CA VAL A 435 22.99 -6.19 0.90
C VAL A 435 24.11 -6.90 0.14
N GLY A 436 23.79 -8.03 -0.49
CA GLY A 436 24.74 -8.90 -1.21
C GLY A 436 25.32 -10.05 -0.38
N TRP A 437 25.16 -10.05 0.95
CA TRP A 437 25.57 -11.18 1.81
C TRP A 437 24.77 -12.45 1.53
N ILE A 438 25.38 -13.62 1.69
CA ILE A 438 24.67 -14.92 1.64
C ILE A 438 24.01 -15.28 2.97
N ARG A 439 23.05 -16.21 2.95
CA ARG A 439 22.31 -16.63 4.15
C ARG A 439 23.21 -17.10 5.30
N ASP A 440 24.34 -17.74 5.00
CA ASP A 440 25.27 -18.25 6.02
C ASP A 440 26.01 -17.12 6.77
N GLN A 441 26.30 -16.00 6.09
CA GLN A 441 26.89 -14.81 6.73
C GLN A 441 25.89 -14.15 7.68
N VAL A 442 24.63 -14.02 7.26
CA VAL A 442 23.54 -13.52 8.11
C VAL A 442 23.32 -14.46 9.30
N THR A 443 23.28 -15.77 9.07
CA THR A 443 23.13 -16.80 10.10
C THR A 443 24.27 -16.75 11.12
N SER A 444 25.50 -16.54 10.67
CA SER A 444 26.69 -16.44 11.53
C SER A 444 26.73 -15.17 12.37
N LEU A 445 26.18 -14.05 11.87
CA LEU A 445 26.07 -12.78 12.59
C LEU A 445 24.91 -12.76 13.59
N VAL A 446 23.76 -13.32 13.21
CA VAL A 446 22.55 -13.32 14.06
C VAL A 446 22.59 -14.45 15.09
N GLY A 447 23.27 -15.57 14.79
CA GLY A 447 23.28 -16.79 15.60
C GLY A 447 22.13 -17.76 15.28
N SER A 448 21.25 -17.41 14.33
CA SER A 448 20.19 -18.29 13.83
C SER A 448 19.86 -17.99 12.36
N ALA A 449 19.31 -18.98 11.65
CA ALA A 449 18.96 -18.86 10.23
C ALA A 449 17.60 -18.16 9.96
N GLY A 450 16.94 -17.70 11.02
CA GLY A 450 15.63 -17.04 11.01
C GLY A 450 14.44 -17.90 10.58
N ASN A 451 13.24 -17.34 10.73
CA ASN A 451 11.99 -17.97 10.33
C ASN A 451 11.76 -17.77 8.82
N ALA A 452 11.74 -18.84 8.02
CA ALA A 452 11.41 -18.74 6.59
C ALA A 452 9.89 -18.63 6.42
N VAL A 453 9.41 -17.41 6.13
CA VAL A 453 7.97 -17.09 6.03
C VAL A 453 7.45 -17.07 4.59
N SER A 454 8.34 -16.92 3.61
CA SER A 454 8.02 -17.07 2.18
C SER A 454 9.22 -17.61 1.40
N GLU A 455 8.98 -18.53 0.48
CA GLU A 455 9.95 -19.17 -0.41
C GLU A 455 9.37 -19.23 -1.82
N ALA A 456 10.00 -18.58 -2.80
CA ALA A 456 9.64 -18.65 -4.22
C ALA A 456 10.82 -19.18 -5.04
N THR A 457 10.54 -19.99 -6.07
CA THR A 457 11.56 -20.82 -6.72
C THR A 457 11.46 -20.77 -8.24
N ALA A 458 12.44 -20.11 -8.86
CA ALA A 458 12.58 -19.95 -10.30
C ALA A 458 14.07 -20.02 -10.71
N GLY A 459 14.71 -21.18 -10.45
CA GLY A 459 16.14 -21.37 -10.72
C GLY A 459 17.02 -20.33 -9.99
N ASN A 460 17.83 -19.59 -10.75
CA ASN A 460 18.78 -18.60 -10.21
C ASN A 460 18.09 -17.39 -9.54
N THR A 461 16.81 -17.12 -9.80
CA THR A 461 16.05 -16.03 -9.15
C THR A 461 15.27 -16.49 -7.92
N ALA A 462 15.53 -17.70 -7.40
CA ALA A 462 14.92 -18.20 -6.16
C ALA A 462 15.03 -17.18 -5.02
N ALA A 463 13.87 -16.87 -4.42
CA ALA A 463 13.68 -15.82 -3.44
C ALA A 463 13.23 -16.40 -2.09
N VAL A 464 13.78 -15.88 -0.99
CA VAL A 464 13.41 -16.32 0.37
C VAL A 464 13.26 -15.10 1.26
N ILE A 465 12.14 -14.99 1.96
CA ILE A 465 11.90 -13.97 2.99
C ILE A 465 12.06 -14.61 4.36
N VAL A 466 13.02 -14.09 5.13
CA VAL A 466 13.35 -14.57 6.48
C VAL A 466 12.97 -13.51 7.50
N GLN A 467 12.18 -13.89 8.50
CA GLN A 467 11.75 -13.04 9.60
C GLN A 467 12.50 -13.34 10.91
N TYR A 468 12.76 -12.30 11.69
CA TYR A 468 13.28 -12.34 13.05
C TYR A 468 12.44 -11.43 13.96
N THR A 469 12.40 -11.74 15.26
CA THR A 469 11.79 -10.91 16.31
C THR A 469 12.86 -10.03 16.97
N GLY A 470 12.53 -8.80 17.35
CA GLY A 470 13.45 -7.93 18.07
C GLY A 470 13.75 -8.43 19.48
N CYS A 471 15.03 -8.56 19.83
CA CYS A 471 15.45 -8.74 21.23
C CYS A 471 14.77 -7.68 22.10
N ASP A 472 14.25 -8.08 23.25
CA ASP A 472 13.69 -7.19 24.29
C ASP A 472 12.46 -6.36 23.84
N THR A 473 11.81 -6.74 22.74
CA THR A 473 10.60 -6.08 22.21
C THR A 473 9.43 -7.07 22.06
N VAL A 474 8.19 -6.58 22.24
CA VAL A 474 6.96 -7.40 22.06
C VAL A 474 6.48 -7.39 20.60
N TYR A 475 6.83 -6.36 19.83
CA TYR A 475 6.31 -6.09 18.48
C TYR A 475 7.40 -5.87 17.42
N GLY A 476 8.68 -5.88 17.82
CA GLY A 476 9.79 -5.62 16.91
C GLY A 476 9.97 -6.75 15.90
N ILE A 477 10.04 -6.42 14.61
CA ILE A 477 10.18 -7.39 13.51
C ILE A 477 11.28 -6.91 12.57
N ALA A 478 12.20 -7.81 12.19
CA ALA A 478 13.09 -7.63 11.05
C ALA A 478 12.76 -8.67 9.98
N THR A 479 12.84 -8.23 8.73
CA THR A 479 12.60 -9.03 7.53
C THR A 479 13.79 -8.87 6.60
N ILE A 480 14.45 -9.98 6.28
CA ILE A 480 15.60 -10.05 5.37
C ILE A 480 15.17 -10.85 4.14
N SER A 481 15.20 -10.22 2.97
CA SER A 481 14.82 -10.85 1.71
C SER A 481 16.07 -11.22 0.91
N PHE A 482 16.13 -12.47 0.48
CA PHE A 482 17.18 -13.01 -0.38
C PHE A 482 16.63 -13.26 -1.78
N VAL A 483 17.42 -13.01 -2.83
CA VAL A 483 17.20 -13.48 -4.20
C VAL A 483 18.53 -14.03 -4.73
N GLY A 484 18.52 -15.17 -5.41
CA GLY A 484 19.75 -15.84 -5.86
C GLY A 484 20.69 -16.19 -4.70
N GLY A 485 20.12 -16.49 -3.53
CA GLY A 485 20.86 -16.79 -2.29
C GLY A 485 21.50 -15.60 -1.57
N LYS A 486 21.41 -14.37 -2.11
CA LYS A 486 22.00 -13.15 -1.55
C LYS A 486 20.93 -12.18 -1.04
N VAL A 487 21.20 -11.48 0.06
CA VAL A 487 20.34 -10.39 0.57
C VAL A 487 20.15 -9.35 -0.54
N ILE A 488 18.90 -9.03 -0.89
CA ILE A 488 18.53 -7.93 -1.80
C ILE A 488 17.72 -6.83 -1.09
N SER A 489 17.14 -7.13 0.07
CA SER A 489 16.57 -6.11 0.96
C SER A 489 16.62 -6.54 2.42
N LYS A 490 16.63 -5.54 3.29
CA LYS A 490 16.36 -5.68 4.72
C LYS A 490 15.43 -4.55 5.16
N SER A 491 14.51 -4.86 6.07
CA SER A 491 13.65 -3.87 6.72
C SER A 491 13.41 -4.28 8.16
N GLU A 492 13.29 -3.32 9.07
CA GLU A 492 12.79 -3.56 10.43
C GLU A 492 11.72 -2.55 10.82
N PHE A 493 10.97 -2.90 11.86
CA PHE A 493 10.01 -2.04 12.51
C PHE A 493 10.09 -2.30 14.01
N GLY A 494 10.43 -1.27 14.79
CA GLY A 494 10.41 -1.33 16.25
C GLY A 494 11.44 -2.28 16.87
N ILE A 495 12.54 -2.58 16.17
CA ILE A 495 13.75 -3.21 16.74
C ILE A 495 14.78 -2.12 17.11
N ASP A 496 14.64 -0.92 16.55
CA ASP A 496 15.57 0.17 16.79
C ASP A 496 15.52 0.73 18.22
N PRO A 497 16.68 1.05 18.82
CA PRO A 497 16.71 1.95 19.96
C PRO A 497 16.30 3.35 19.45
N PRO A 498 15.34 4.05 20.08
CA PRO A 498 14.84 5.32 19.56
C PRO A 498 15.98 6.30 19.32
N ALA A 499 16.19 6.71 18.06
CA ALA A 499 17.32 7.53 17.63
C ALA A 499 17.63 8.66 18.63
N SER A 500 18.84 8.71 19.18
CA SER A 500 19.24 9.70 20.20
C SER A 500 19.12 11.13 19.69
N ASN A 501 19.35 11.30 18.39
CA ASN A 501 19.17 12.53 17.64
C ASN A 501 17.68 12.73 17.32
N LYS A 502 17.05 13.74 17.92
CA LYS A 502 15.64 14.07 17.68
C LYS A 502 15.50 15.22 16.68
N ILE A 503 14.51 15.11 15.79
CA ILE A 503 14.24 16.10 14.74
C ILE A 503 13.15 17.09 15.15
N THR A 504 13.34 18.37 14.79
CA THR A 504 12.28 19.39 14.83
C THR A 504 11.65 19.59 13.46
N LEU A 505 10.39 20.06 13.44
CA LEU A 505 9.70 20.50 12.24
C LEU A 505 10.51 21.51 11.40
N GLN A 506 11.26 22.40 12.06
CA GLN A 506 12.08 23.40 11.37
C GLN A 506 13.27 22.76 10.66
N GLN A 507 13.96 21.81 11.30
CA GLN A 507 15.03 21.03 10.65
C GLN A 507 14.47 20.21 9.47
N TYR A 508 13.32 19.55 9.64
CA TYR A 508 12.62 18.83 8.56
C TYR A 508 12.28 19.75 7.37
N LYS A 509 11.85 20.99 7.63
CA LYS A 509 11.55 22.00 6.59
C LYS A 509 12.83 22.53 5.91
N THR A 510 13.99 22.52 6.56
CA THR A 510 15.27 22.91 5.93
C THR A 510 15.93 21.82 5.05
N ILE A 511 15.57 20.55 5.22
CA ILE A 511 16.11 19.45 4.39
C ILE A 511 15.48 19.46 2.99
N GLN A 512 16.30 19.33 1.95
CA GLN A 512 15.88 19.43 0.54
C GLN A 512 16.24 18.17 -0.26
N SER A 513 15.48 17.90 -1.33
CA SER A 513 15.78 16.83 -2.30
C SER A 513 17.22 16.95 -2.83
N GLY A 514 17.88 15.83 -3.07
CA GLY A 514 19.28 15.76 -3.51
C GLY A 514 20.32 15.84 -2.39
N TRP A 515 19.94 16.15 -1.14
CA TRP A 515 20.88 16.07 -0.01
C TRP A 515 21.35 14.64 0.24
N THR A 516 22.62 14.46 0.57
CA THR A 516 23.16 13.15 0.99
C THR A 516 22.74 12.80 2.42
N GLN A 517 22.75 11.50 2.75
CA GLN A 517 22.51 11.03 4.12
C GLN A 517 23.48 11.69 5.12
N GLN A 518 24.71 11.98 4.72
CA GLN A 518 25.70 12.67 5.56
C GLN A 518 25.32 14.14 5.83
N GLN A 519 24.82 14.87 4.83
CA GLN A 519 24.35 16.26 5.05
C GLN A 519 23.14 16.31 5.98
N VAL A 520 22.20 15.37 5.83
CA VAL A 520 21.06 15.23 6.75
C VAL A 520 21.54 14.90 8.17
N ALA A 521 22.47 13.94 8.33
CA ALA A 521 23.02 13.59 9.63
C ALA A 521 23.76 14.77 10.31
N VAL A 522 24.54 15.55 9.57
CA VAL A 522 25.24 16.74 10.09
C VAL A 522 24.26 17.80 10.60
N LEU A 523 23.15 18.04 9.89
CA LEU A 523 22.10 18.99 10.33
C LEU A 523 21.34 18.50 11.58
N LEU A 524 21.19 17.18 11.75
CA LEU A 524 20.40 16.57 12.81
C LEU A 524 21.24 16.14 14.03
N GLY A 525 22.55 16.39 14.03
CA GLY A 525 23.46 16.08 15.15
C GLY A 525 24.06 14.67 15.13
N GLY A 526 23.72 13.86 14.13
CA GLY A 526 24.24 12.50 13.92
C GLY A 526 23.32 11.67 13.02
N PRO A 527 23.64 10.40 12.78
CA PRO A 527 22.79 9.52 11.97
C PRO A 527 21.45 9.22 12.65
N GLY A 528 20.45 8.88 11.83
CA GLY A 528 19.17 8.31 12.25
C GLY A 528 19.12 6.79 12.04
N THR A 529 18.01 6.18 12.43
CA THR A 529 17.74 4.75 12.30
C THR A 529 17.62 4.36 10.82
N ILE A 530 18.42 3.44 10.30
CA ILE A 530 18.11 2.80 9.00
C ILE A 530 17.00 1.79 9.25
N VAL A 531 15.77 2.09 8.82
CA VAL A 531 14.60 1.21 8.97
C VAL A 531 14.40 0.30 7.76
N SER A 532 14.90 0.67 6.57
CA SER A 532 14.83 -0.16 5.36
C SER A 532 15.98 0.10 4.40
N GLN A 533 16.42 -0.93 3.68
CA GLN A 533 17.39 -0.85 2.60
C GLN A 533 17.10 -1.89 1.52
N VAL A 534 17.12 -1.48 0.26
CA VAL A 534 16.79 -2.31 -0.92
C VAL A 534 17.81 -2.03 -2.04
N GLY A 535 18.26 -3.08 -2.72
CA GLY A 535 19.15 -2.97 -3.88
C GLY A 535 20.64 -2.86 -3.51
N THR A 536 21.49 -3.31 -4.43
CA THR A 536 22.95 -3.30 -4.29
C THR A 536 23.51 -1.87 -4.20
N PRO A 537 24.61 -1.64 -3.45
CA PRO A 537 25.24 -0.32 -3.37
C PRO A 537 25.56 0.25 -4.76
N GLY A 538 24.99 1.41 -5.06
CA GLY A 538 25.01 2.00 -6.40
C GLY A 538 23.86 2.99 -6.62
N PRO A 539 23.67 3.51 -7.84
CA PRO A 539 22.70 4.58 -8.13
C PRO A 539 21.23 4.18 -7.89
N TYR A 540 20.93 2.88 -7.82
CA TYR A 540 19.59 2.34 -7.60
C TYR A 540 19.36 1.82 -6.17
N GLN A 541 20.34 1.93 -5.26
CA GLN A 541 20.12 1.56 -3.86
C GLN A 541 19.12 2.52 -3.22
N LEU A 542 18.03 1.98 -2.68
CA LEU A 542 17.08 2.69 -1.84
C LEU A 542 17.45 2.44 -0.37
N THR A 543 17.50 3.50 0.45
CA THR A 543 17.67 3.40 1.91
C THR A 543 16.73 4.38 2.59
N THR A 544 15.89 3.88 3.50
CA THR A 544 14.99 4.69 4.33
C THR A 544 15.61 4.90 5.72
N VAL A 545 15.75 6.15 6.12
CA VAL A 545 16.31 6.56 7.42
C VAL A 545 15.24 7.32 8.22
N GLN A 546 14.96 6.87 9.43
CA GLN A 546 14.00 7.48 10.35
C GLN A 546 14.69 8.28 11.46
N TYR A 547 14.03 9.37 11.90
CA TYR A 547 14.35 10.10 13.13
C TYR A 547 13.05 10.32 13.92
N SER A 548 13.06 10.09 15.23
CA SER A 548 11.92 10.45 16.09
C SER A 548 11.91 11.96 16.36
N GLY A 549 10.72 12.52 16.56
CA GLY A 549 10.52 13.94 16.83
C GLY A 549 11.01 14.36 18.21
N LEU A 550 11.35 15.65 18.34
CA LEU A 550 11.75 16.25 19.62
C LEU A 550 10.55 16.49 20.56
N GLN A 551 9.37 16.79 20.01
CA GLN A 551 8.18 17.17 20.77
C GLN A 551 7.29 15.97 21.17
N SER A 552 7.44 14.82 20.52
CA SER A 552 6.74 13.58 20.86
C SER A 552 7.54 12.36 20.44
N SER A 553 7.53 11.32 21.26
CA SER A 553 8.08 10.00 20.93
C SER A 553 7.28 9.27 19.85
N THR A 554 6.01 9.64 19.62
CA THR A 554 5.18 9.11 18.53
C THR A 554 5.33 9.88 17.22
N ALA A 555 6.03 11.02 17.23
CA ALA A 555 6.33 11.77 16.02
C ALA A 555 7.57 11.20 15.33
N ILE A 556 7.54 11.14 14.01
CA ILE A 556 8.63 10.58 13.17
C ILE A 556 8.83 11.42 11.91
N ALA A 557 10.04 11.38 11.38
CA ALA A 557 10.30 11.71 9.97
C ALA A 557 11.16 10.64 9.30
N ASP A 558 10.71 10.23 8.12
CA ASP A 558 11.38 9.26 7.25
C ASP A 558 12.02 9.99 6.06
N PHE A 559 13.21 9.55 5.69
CA PHE A 559 14.01 10.10 4.60
C PHE A 559 14.43 8.96 3.66
N VAL A 560 13.94 8.97 2.42
CA VAL A 560 14.23 7.94 1.42
C VAL A 560 15.33 8.45 0.48
N PHE A 561 16.51 7.85 0.60
CA PHE A 561 17.65 8.10 -0.27
C PHE A 561 17.66 7.09 -1.41
N ILE A 562 17.82 7.56 -2.65
CA ILE A 562 18.06 6.72 -3.83
C ILE A 562 19.43 7.12 -4.40
N GLY A 563 20.32 6.14 -4.60
CA GLY A 563 21.69 6.41 -5.03
C GLY A 563 22.49 7.28 -4.05
N GLY A 564 22.16 7.20 -2.75
CA GLY A 564 22.74 8.03 -1.69
C GLY A 564 22.20 9.47 -1.61
N SER A 565 21.31 9.88 -2.51
CA SER A 565 20.73 11.23 -2.59
C SER A 565 19.26 11.22 -2.18
N LEU A 566 18.81 12.22 -1.41
CA LEU A 566 17.44 12.27 -0.90
C LEU A 566 16.43 12.42 -2.03
N SER A 567 15.59 11.40 -2.23
CA SER A 567 14.53 11.36 -3.24
C SER A 567 13.19 11.82 -2.70
N SER A 568 12.88 11.50 -1.44
CA SER A 568 11.69 11.97 -0.73
C SER A 568 11.88 11.99 0.79
N LYS A 569 11.03 12.77 1.45
CA LYS A 569 10.91 12.83 2.92
C LYS A 569 9.43 12.81 3.32
N ALA A 570 9.13 12.24 4.47
CA ALA A 570 7.80 12.23 5.07
C ALA A 570 7.89 12.51 6.57
N GLN A 571 6.81 12.99 7.17
CA GLN A 571 6.70 13.12 8.62
C GLN A 571 5.28 12.88 9.12
N ILE A 572 5.19 12.44 10.37
CA ILE A 572 3.95 12.33 11.13
C ILE A 572 4.19 12.97 12.49
N GLY A 573 3.33 13.91 12.89
CA GLY A 573 3.34 14.50 14.23
C GLY A 573 4.52 15.45 14.55
N LEU A 574 5.40 15.77 13.59
CA LEU A 574 6.35 16.89 13.79
C LEU A 574 5.63 18.24 13.71
N ASP A 575 4.62 18.33 12.85
CA ASP A 575 3.73 19.49 12.77
C ASP A 575 2.51 19.28 13.68
N THR A 576 2.42 20.09 14.73
CA THR A 576 1.29 20.11 15.68
C THR A 576 0.28 21.22 15.34
N GLY A 577 0.40 21.86 14.17
CA GLY A 577 -0.53 22.88 13.71
C GLY A 577 -1.93 22.31 13.42
N VAL A 578 -2.98 23.05 13.82
CA VAL A 578 -4.38 22.71 13.47
C VAL A 578 -4.71 23.35 12.12
N TYR A 579 -4.54 22.57 11.06
CA TYR A 579 -4.81 22.98 9.68
C TYR A 579 -6.29 22.79 9.34
N ALA A 580 -7.15 23.68 9.85
CA ALA A 580 -8.59 23.64 9.61
C ALA A 580 -8.95 23.82 8.11
N ILE A 581 -9.99 23.12 7.64
CA ILE A 581 -10.64 23.38 6.34
C ILE A 581 -12.15 23.12 6.41
N THR A 582 -12.97 24.00 5.82
CA THR A 582 -14.43 23.84 5.76
C THR A 582 -14.90 22.99 4.57
N ASN A 583 -16.13 22.49 4.63
CA ASN A 583 -16.75 21.73 3.53
C ASN A 583 -16.86 22.56 2.24
N GLU A 584 -17.14 23.85 2.39
CA GLU A 584 -17.18 24.83 1.31
C GLU A 584 -15.80 25.04 0.69
N GLN A 585 -14.78 25.37 1.49
CA GLN A 585 -13.39 25.54 1.02
C GLN A 585 -12.90 24.30 0.27
N TYR A 586 -13.09 23.09 0.83
CA TYR A 586 -12.75 21.85 0.13
C TYR A 586 -13.45 21.72 -1.23
N THR A 587 -14.71 22.14 -1.31
CA THR A 587 -15.54 22.02 -2.52
C THR A 587 -15.10 23.03 -3.58
N ALA A 588 -14.79 24.26 -3.18
CA ALA A 588 -14.32 25.34 -4.05
C ALA A 588 -12.91 25.12 -4.65
N ILE A 589 -12.01 24.43 -3.93
CA ILE A 589 -10.69 24.03 -4.48
C ILE A 589 -10.87 23.15 -5.73
N GLN A 590 -10.20 23.48 -6.84
CA GLN A 590 -10.27 22.69 -8.08
C GLN A 590 -8.94 22.01 -8.40
N VAL A 591 -9.01 20.85 -9.06
CA VAL A 591 -7.83 20.18 -9.64
C VAL A 591 -7.18 21.15 -10.64
N GLY A 592 -5.84 21.24 -10.63
CA GLY A 592 -5.08 22.24 -11.37
C GLY A 592 -4.77 23.55 -10.62
N TRP A 593 -5.24 23.72 -9.38
CA TRP A 593 -4.81 24.83 -8.50
C TRP A 593 -3.36 24.65 -8.01
N THR A 594 -2.63 25.74 -7.75
CA THR A 594 -1.33 25.67 -7.05
C THR A 594 -1.51 25.51 -5.54
N ARG A 595 -0.43 25.16 -4.82
CA ARG A 595 -0.42 25.18 -3.35
C ARG A 595 -0.79 26.56 -2.79
N ASP A 596 -0.38 27.64 -3.45
CA ASP A 596 -0.64 29.02 -3.03
C ASP A 596 -2.11 29.42 -3.23
N GLN A 597 -2.76 28.93 -4.30
CA GLN A 597 -4.21 29.13 -4.51
C GLN A 597 -5.03 28.41 -3.42
N VAL A 598 -4.64 27.18 -3.05
CA VAL A 598 -5.25 26.47 -1.92
C VAL A 598 -4.97 27.18 -0.61
N THR A 599 -3.73 27.61 -0.37
CA THR A 599 -3.32 28.34 0.84
C THR A 599 -4.11 29.64 1.01
N SER A 600 -4.30 30.41 -0.06
CA SER A 600 -5.05 31.67 -0.06
C SER A 600 -6.54 31.50 0.24
N LEU A 601 -7.16 30.37 -0.15
CA LEU A 601 -8.56 30.07 0.14
C LEU A 601 -8.78 29.47 1.54
N VAL A 602 -7.86 28.62 2.00
CA VAL A 602 -7.97 27.93 3.30
C VAL A 602 -7.40 28.77 4.45
N GLY A 603 -6.55 29.75 4.15
CA GLY A 603 -5.86 30.59 5.15
C GLY A 603 -4.64 29.91 5.80
N SER A 604 -4.28 28.70 5.36
CA SER A 604 -3.12 27.96 5.88
C SER A 604 -2.50 27.03 4.82
N THR A 605 -1.22 26.69 4.98
CA THR A 605 -0.41 25.95 3.98
C THR A 605 -0.59 24.43 4.00
N GLY A 606 -1.45 23.91 4.90
CA GLY A 606 -1.65 22.48 5.16
C GLY A 606 -0.46 21.80 5.86
N ASN A 607 -0.73 20.70 6.54
CA ASN A 607 0.32 19.84 7.09
C ASN A 607 1.00 19.09 5.93
N ALA A 608 2.30 19.31 5.71
CA ALA A 608 3.07 18.64 4.66
C ALA A 608 3.54 17.27 5.15
N MET A 609 2.74 16.24 4.87
CA MET A 609 2.96 14.87 5.35
C MET A 609 4.04 14.13 4.55
N SER A 610 4.19 14.43 3.25
CA SER A 610 5.21 13.84 2.39
C SER A 610 5.57 14.78 1.23
N GLU A 611 6.86 14.86 0.89
CA GLU A 611 7.43 15.67 -0.18
C GLU A 611 8.51 14.84 -0.91
N GLY A 612 8.45 14.73 -2.24
CA GLY A 612 9.42 13.95 -3.01
C GLY A 612 9.56 14.36 -4.48
N GLY A 613 10.61 13.89 -5.15
CA GLY A 613 10.93 14.26 -6.52
C GLY A 613 11.44 15.70 -6.68
N THR A 614 11.55 16.16 -7.94
CA THR A 614 12.00 17.52 -8.30
C THR A 614 11.32 18.00 -9.58
N GLY A 615 11.10 19.32 -9.72
CA GLY A 615 10.54 19.90 -10.93
C GLY A 615 9.23 19.24 -11.39
N SER A 616 9.22 18.67 -12.59
CA SER A 616 8.08 17.97 -13.20
C SER A 616 7.80 16.57 -12.65
N THR A 617 8.54 16.10 -11.64
CA THR A 617 8.24 14.88 -10.87
C THR A 617 7.99 15.17 -9.39
N ALA A 618 7.94 16.45 -8.99
CA ALA A 618 7.71 16.83 -7.61
C ALA A 618 6.29 16.45 -7.15
N VAL A 619 6.18 15.60 -6.12
CA VAL A 619 4.93 15.18 -5.48
C VAL A 619 4.89 15.72 -4.04
N VAL A 620 3.77 16.30 -3.65
CA VAL A 620 3.54 16.80 -2.28
C VAL A 620 2.17 16.35 -1.78
N LEU A 621 2.14 15.73 -0.60
CA LEU A 621 0.95 15.30 0.12
C LEU A 621 0.64 16.29 1.25
N LEU A 622 -0.47 17.03 1.12
CA LEU A 622 -0.97 17.92 2.18
C LEU A 622 -2.18 17.32 2.87
N GLN A 623 -2.25 17.49 4.19
CA GLN A 623 -3.37 17.09 5.03
C GLN A 623 -3.94 18.30 5.79
N TYR A 624 -5.26 18.33 5.93
CA TYR A 624 -6.02 19.31 6.70
C TYR A 624 -7.03 18.58 7.59
N THR A 625 -7.26 19.11 8.79
CA THR A 625 -8.26 18.64 9.76
C THR A 625 -9.61 19.33 9.53
N VAL A 626 -10.72 18.62 9.74
CA VAL A 626 -12.06 19.20 9.61
C VAL A 626 -12.56 19.70 10.97
N PRO A 627 -13.03 20.96 11.09
CA PRO A 627 -13.66 21.46 12.31
C PRO A 627 -14.78 20.53 12.83
N GLN A 628 -14.90 20.43 14.15
CA GLN A 628 -15.97 19.65 14.82
C GLN A 628 -16.03 18.14 14.46
N SER A 629 -14.95 17.58 13.92
CA SER A 629 -14.88 16.16 13.53
C SER A 629 -13.58 15.52 14.01
N ALA A 630 -13.66 14.65 15.04
CA ALA A 630 -12.51 14.00 15.66
C ALA A 630 -11.67 13.11 14.71
N TYR A 631 -12.24 12.72 13.58
CA TYR A 631 -11.59 11.91 12.54
C TYR A 631 -11.66 12.55 11.14
N GLY A 632 -12.21 13.77 11.03
CA GLY A 632 -12.44 14.42 9.75
C GLY A 632 -11.15 14.97 9.15
N GLN A 633 -10.86 14.61 7.90
CA GLN A 633 -9.63 14.96 7.20
C GLN A 633 -9.90 15.26 5.72
N ALA A 634 -9.15 16.21 5.16
CA ALA A 634 -8.98 16.37 3.72
C ALA A 634 -7.52 16.16 3.34
N THR A 635 -7.31 15.48 2.22
CA THR A 635 -5.99 15.14 1.69
C THR A 635 -5.87 15.62 0.25
N PHE A 636 -4.76 16.28 -0.06
CA PHE A 636 -4.49 16.89 -1.36
C PHE A 636 -3.13 16.41 -1.89
N ILE A 637 -3.12 15.86 -3.10
CA ILE A 637 -1.91 15.38 -3.78
C ILE A 637 -1.58 16.37 -4.90
N PHE A 638 -0.49 17.11 -4.74
CA PHE A 638 0.07 17.97 -5.78
C PHE A 638 1.14 17.20 -6.56
N ILE A 639 1.14 17.35 -7.88
CA ILE A 639 2.16 16.85 -8.80
C ILE A 639 2.63 18.04 -9.64
N SER A 640 3.93 18.25 -9.76
CA SER A 640 4.52 19.39 -10.50
C SER A 640 4.01 20.77 -10.01
N GLY A 641 3.80 20.90 -8.69
CA GLY A 641 3.26 22.11 -8.05
C GLY A 641 1.76 22.36 -8.28
N LYS A 642 1.05 21.44 -8.95
CA LYS A 642 -0.36 21.54 -9.31
C LYS A 642 -1.18 20.44 -8.65
N LEU A 643 -2.34 20.78 -8.10
CA LEU A 643 -3.24 19.81 -7.47
C LEU A 643 -3.69 18.78 -8.52
N SER A 644 -3.39 17.51 -8.29
CA SER A 644 -3.71 16.40 -9.20
C SER A 644 -4.87 15.55 -8.68
N SER A 645 -4.99 15.40 -7.36
CA SER A 645 -6.07 14.68 -6.69
C SER A 645 -6.43 15.34 -5.36
N LYS A 646 -7.73 15.32 -5.00
CA LYS A 646 -8.23 15.65 -3.67
C LYS A 646 -9.18 14.57 -3.17
N SER A 647 -9.13 14.26 -1.88
CA SER A 647 -10.05 13.36 -1.19
C SER A 647 -10.45 13.91 0.17
N LYS A 648 -11.60 13.48 0.69
CA LYS A 648 -12.10 13.86 2.02
C LYS A 648 -12.77 12.71 2.76
N PHE A 649 -12.67 12.74 4.09
CA PHE A 649 -13.34 11.84 5.01
C PHE A 649 -13.88 12.62 6.23
N GLY A 650 -14.99 12.16 6.81
CA GLY A 650 -15.51 12.70 8.08
C GLY A 650 -15.96 14.17 8.06
N PHE A 651 -16.22 14.75 6.89
CA PHE A 651 -16.99 15.99 6.77
C PHE A 651 -18.47 15.71 7.07
N LYS A 652 -19.16 16.72 7.60
CA LYS A 652 -20.61 16.76 7.80
C LYS A 652 -21.24 17.76 6.82
#